data_AF-A0A654D6L5-F1
#
_entry.id   AF-A0A654D6L5-F1
#
_cell.length_a   1.000
_cell.length_b   1.000
_cell.length_c   1.000
_cell.angle_alpha   90.00
_cell.angle_beta   90.00
_cell.angle_gamma   90.00
#
_symmetry.space_group_name_H-M   'P 1'
#
loop_
_entity.id
_entity.type
_entity.pdbx_description
1 polymer ?
#
loop_
_entity_poly.entity_id
_entity_poly.type
_entity_poly.pdbx_seq_one_letter_code
_entity_poly.pdbx_strand_id
1 'polypeptide(L)'
;MRKPVVAATLPLLLVSPGCAPHPASLPLETPAPPAIGAGGEQADAQLRSTILGGTPLEPARNDPAGGAARPPRAGTIGLNLPQSDIGAAAAAVERVTGIPIRVDTGAAGTVTLVTPGKVARSGVLPLFEAALKTANLALVPAGGGYVVRPVATAQAPVASDTVGYGTEVITLRFINADELRKVLDGAIPGVVSATDSSGNRVTIAGTTGQRNSAHDLIRQFDVDWLRDMAFGLFIPERTDARLIAPELDKLINAENAPTRGLVRLITMERLNGILAISRERQYLDDIKRWIEVLDHEGESAVKRIYVYRVQNGRARDLARTLNRAFGNGGGGDTDEIGDPFASTTERGGRGAGPASSRPNDAPNSPVSRPAEPRSGQDPLVQTPSGREMNGRVSADEVNNAVVIYALPRDYAVIEDALRKLDVPPVQVMIEAAITEVTLNETLRYGVQWNWLTGDSNFRVADGATVPTAPGLPGFSYFLAGRSIRAALNALEQRTHVKVVSAPKLVTLNNRTAALQVGDQVPVSAGNAVSVQNPQAPIVNSIEYRDTGVILKVTPRVNAGGAVQLDVSQEVSDVSTNGNTGAEQTTPSPTISTRRIATTVAVQDGQVIALGGLFRDARSSGKHGLPLLSRLPVLGSLFGSHNDLQARTELIVLLKPHVIRTPDDGRAVTEELRAKLRTLEPFRTQGKIP
;
A
#
# COMPACT_ATOMS: atom_id res chain seq x y z
N MET A 1 -1.70 -92.00 3.89
CA MET A 1 -0.34 -92.59 3.91
C MET A 1 0.68 -91.46 3.94
N ARG A 2 1.68 -91.57 4.84
CA ARG A 2 2.92 -90.76 4.96
C ARG A 2 2.83 -89.24 5.24
N LYS A 3 2.80 -88.93 6.55
CA LYS A 3 3.78 -88.20 7.40
C LYS A 3 4.99 -87.45 6.78
N PRO A 4 5.64 -86.52 7.55
CA PRO A 4 5.91 -85.11 7.20
C PRO A 4 7.37 -84.64 7.48
N VAL A 5 7.64 -83.33 7.43
CA VAL A 5 8.82 -82.61 7.99
C VAL A 5 8.30 -81.20 8.38
N VAL A 6 8.15 -80.68 9.61
CA VAL A 6 8.94 -80.60 10.88
C VAL A 6 10.25 -79.83 10.70
N ALA A 7 10.35 -78.57 11.15
CA ALA A 7 10.95 -78.17 12.44
C ALA A 7 11.04 -76.62 12.44
N ALA A 8 11.04 -75.86 13.53
CA ALA A 8 10.91 -76.14 14.95
C ALA A 8 10.48 -74.83 15.65
N THR A 9 9.60 -74.99 16.62
CA THR A 9 9.23 -73.97 17.61
C THR A 9 9.31 -74.69 18.94
N LEU A 10 10.10 -74.21 19.89
CA LEU A 10 10.05 -74.60 21.30
C LEU A 10 10.62 -73.44 22.14
N PRO A 11 10.26 -73.32 23.42
CA PRO A 11 9.57 -72.16 23.93
C PRO A 11 10.26 -71.64 25.22
N LEU A 12 9.52 -70.82 25.95
CA LEU A 12 9.21 -71.04 27.36
C LEU A 12 9.67 -69.95 28.33
N LEU A 13 8.63 -69.48 29.02
CA LEU A 13 8.55 -69.06 30.42
C LEU A 13 8.87 -67.59 30.79
N LEU A 14 7.74 -66.89 31.00
CA LEU A 14 7.42 -66.03 32.14
C LEU A 14 8.54 -65.81 33.16
N VAL A 15 8.85 -64.53 33.44
CA VAL A 15 8.69 -63.91 34.76
C VAL A 15 8.49 -62.40 34.56
N SER A 16 7.45 -61.86 35.19
CA SER A 16 7.20 -60.43 35.39
C SER A 16 8.21 -59.80 36.37
N PRO A 17 8.62 -58.56 36.10
CA PRO A 17 8.32 -57.47 37.04
C PRO A 17 7.74 -56.29 36.24
N GLY A 18 6.73 -55.59 36.76
CA GLY A 18 6.94 -54.64 37.84
C GLY A 18 6.89 -53.24 37.24
N CYS A 19 5.86 -52.50 37.64
CA CYS A 19 5.66 -51.07 37.45
C CYS A 19 6.93 -50.25 37.14
N ALA A 20 6.96 -49.60 35.97
CA ALA A 20 7.61 -48.32 35.78
C ALA A 20 6.96 -47.61 34.57
N PRO A 21 6.26 -46.47 34.76
CA PRO A 21 5.80 -45.65 33.64
C PRO A 21 7.01 -45.00 32.93
N HIS A 22 6.88 -44.83 31.61
CA HIS A 22 7.80 -44.04 30.80
C HIS A 22 8.06 -42.66 31.44
N PRO A 23 9.31 -42.14 31.38
CA PRO A 23 9.62 -40.83 31.93
C PRO A 23 8.77 -39.78 31.22
N ALA A 24 7.92 -39.11 31.98
CA ALA A 24 7.29 -37.88 31.55
C ALA A 24 8.39 -36.92 31.08
N SER A 25 8.21 -36.37 29.89
CA SER A 25 8.96 -35.21 29.43
C SER A 25 9.00 -34.18 30.55
N LEU A 26 10.21 -33.81 30.98
CA LEU A 26 10.44 -32.74 31.94
C LEU A 26 9.63 -31.52 31.50
N PRO A 27 8.72 -30.99 32.34
CA PRO A 27 8.23 -29.65 32.10
C PRO A 27 9.45 -28.73 32.20
N LEU A 28 9.67 -27.93 31.16
CA LEU A 28 10.51 -26.74 31.28
C LEU A 28 9.96 -25.96 32.47
N GLU A 29 10.73 -25.99 33.57
CA GLU A 29 10.46 -25.22 34.76
C GLU A 29 10.42 -23.76 34.32
N THR A 30 9.20 -23.24 34.22
CA THR A 30 9.00 -21.80 34.11
C THR A 30 9.51 -21.25 35.42
N PRO A 31 10.49 -20.32 35.45
CA PRO A 31 10.94 -19.76 36.70
C PRO A 31 9.71 -19.16 37.38
N ALA A 32 9.37 -19.68 38.55
CA ALA A 32 8.34 -19.10 39.38
C ALA A 32 8.70 -17.62 39.60
N PRO A 33 7.74 -16.69 39.43
CA PRO A 33 8.00 -15.30 39.78
C PRO A 33 8.42 -15.25 41.25
N PRO A 34 9.49 -14.51 41.59
CA PRO A 34 9.90 -14.38 42.98
C PRO A 34 8.72 -13.92 43.82
N ALA A 35 8.55 -14.56 44.98
CA ALA A 35 7.54 -14.17 45.95
C ALA A 35 7.65 -12.67 46.23
N ILE A 36 6.55 -11.96 45.97
CA ILE A 36 6.38 -10.56 46.35
C ILE A 36 6.42 -10.53 47.88
N GLY A 37 7.59 -10.27 48.43
CA GLY A 37 7.72 -9.70 49.76
C GLY A 37 7.00 -8.36 49.74
N ALA A 38 6.02 -8.20 50.61
CA ALA A 38 5.38 -6.92 50.88
C ALA A 38 6.46 -5.95 51.38
N GLY A 39 6.93 -5.11 50.46
CA GLY A 39 8.01 -4.15 50.63
C GLY A 39 8.25 -3.52 49.26
N GLY A 40 7.22 -2.84 48.74
CA GLY A 40 7.29 -2.18 47.45
C GLY A 40 8.27 -1.03 47.49
N GLU A 41 9.40 -1.19 46.81
CA GLU A 41 10.15 -0.07 46.26
C GLU A 41 10.09 -0.24 44.73
N GLN A 42 9.13 0.44 44.11
CA GLN A 42 9.09 0.61 42.67
C GLN A 42 10.41 1.30 42.28
N ALA A 43 11.24 0.65 41.48
CA ALA A 43 12.33 1.34 40.81
C ALA A 43 11.70 2.24 39.73
N ASP A 44 11.28 3.43 40.13
CA ASP A 44 10.89 4.49 39.21
C ASP A 44 12.04 4.71 38.23
N ALA A 45 11.75 4.56 36.94
CA ALA A 45 12.63 4.98 35.87
C ALA A 45 12.73 6.51 35.93
N GLN A 46 13.66 6.99 36.76
CA GLN A 46 13.83 8.41 37.02
C GLN A 46 14.54 9.04 35.82
N LEU A 47 13.86 10.00 35.18
CA LEU A 47 14.40 10.88 34.16
C LEU A 47 15.80 11.38 34.54
N ARG A 48 16.79 11.19 33.65
CA ARG A 48 18.14 11.74 33.88
C ARG A 48 18.08 13.27 33.73
N SER A 49 18.03 13.94 34.89
CA SER A 49 17.96 15.40 34.98
C SER A 49 19.22 15.97 35.63
N THR A 50 19.90 16.91 34.97
CA THR A 50 20.94 17.73 35.58
C THR A 50 20.41 19.15 35.71
N ILE A 51 20.12 19.58 36.94
CA ILE A 51 19.70 20.96 37.24
C ILE A 51 20.89 21.71 37.84
N LEU A 52 21.39 22.70 37.11
CA LEU A 52 22.40 23.64 37.59
C LEU A 52 21.69 24.88 38.11
N GLY A 53 21.74 25.13 39.42
CA GLY A 53 21.11 26.29 40.04
C GLY A 53 21.96 27.55 39.89
N GLY A 54 21.33 28.67 39.52
CA GLY A 54 21.90 29.99 39.74
C GLY A 54 22.02 30.28 41.24
N THR A 55 23.03 31.04 41.65
CA THR A 55 23.20 31.40 43.07
C THR A 55 22.26 32.56 43.38
N PRO A 56 21.29 32.43 44.31
CA PRO A 56 20.41 33.55 44.62
C PRO A 56 21.23 34.69 45.23
N LEU A 57 21.17 35.87 44.63
CA LEU A 57 21.64 37.07 45.31
C LEU A 57 20.61 37.45 46.39
N GLU A 58 21.07 37.42 47.63
CA GLU A 58 20.42 38.09 48.75
C GLU A 58 20.13 39.55 48.34
N PRO A 59 18.93 40.10 48.56
CA PRO A 59 18.61 41.45 48.11
C PRO A 59 19.60 42.42 48.74
N ALA A 60 20.46 42.99 47.90
CA ALA A 60 21.42 44.00 48.32
C ALA A 60 20.64 45.16 48.95
N ARG A 61 20.77 45.28 50.27
CA ARG A 61 20.39 46.48 51.01
C ARG A 61 21.21 47.61 50.41
N ASN A 62 20.59 48.44 49.58
CA ASN A 62 21.18 49.68 49.12
C ASN A 62 21.27 50.64 50.32
N ASP A 63 22.33 50.49 51.11
CA ASP A 63 22.83 51.61 51.89
C ASP A 63 23.41 52.61 50.88
N PRO A 64 22.94 53.87 50.85
CA PRO A 64 23.53 54.88 49.99
C PRO A 64 24.96 55.12 50.45
N ALA A 65 25.92 54.51 49.73
CA ALA A 65 27.34 54.78 49.91
C ALA A 65 27.60 56.24 49.51
N GLY A 66 27.54 57.12 50.51
CA GLY A 66 27.97 58.51 50.42
C GLY A 66 29.44 58.58 50.06
N GLY A 67 29.73 58.72 48.76
CA GLY A 67 31.02 59.17 48.28
C GLY A 67 31.24 60.60 48.76
N ALA A 68 32.13 60.77 49.73
CA ALA A 68 32.52 62.05 50.29
C ALA A 68 33.07 62.98 49.19
N ALA A 69 32.23 63.89 48.71
CA ALA A 69 32.66 65.01 47.91
C ALA A 69 33.54 65.92 48.78
N ARG A 70 34.81 66.07 48.40
CA ARG A 70 35.75 67.04 48.96
C ARG A 70 35.07 68.42 49.03
N PRO A 71 35.08 69.12 50.18
CA PRO A 71 34.32 70.36 50.30
C PRO A 71 34.85 71.39 49.28
N PRO A 72 33.99 71.99 48.44
CA PRO A 72 34.40 73.09 47.58
C PRO A 72 34.85 74.25 48.47
N ARG A 73 35.88 74.99 48.03
CA ARG A 73 36.30 76.24 48.68
C ARG A 73 35.07 77.12 48.93
N ALA A 74 34.82 77.44 50.19
CA ALA A 74 33.63 78.16 50.65
C ALA A 74 33.52 79.51 49.96
N GLY A 75 32.47 79.65 49.17
CA GLY A 75 32.10 80.87 48.47
C GLY A 75 30.81 80.59 47.71
N THR A 76 29.69 81.00 48.28
CA THR A 76 28.38 80.86 47.64
C THR A 76 28.10 82.10 46.81
N ILE A 77 27.71 81.93 45.55
CA ILE A 77 27.58 83.01 44.57
C ILE A 77 26.18 82.96 43.97
N GLY A 78 25.51 84.11 43.90
CA GLY A 78 24.28 84.28 43.15
C GLY A 78 24.59 84.86 41.78
N LEU A 79 24.19 84.17 40.72
CA LEU A 79 24.20 84.68 39.35
C LEU A 79 22.75 84.94 38.91
N ASN A 80 22.48 86.17 38.46
CA ASN A 80 21.21 86.56 37.86
C ASN A 80 21.51 87.25 36.53
N LEU A 81 21.45 86.47 35.45
CA LEU A 81 21.73 86.88 34.08
C LEU A 81 20.47 86.60 33.24
N PRO A 82 19.45 87.47 33.28
CA PRO A 82 18.27 87.33 32.42
C PRO A 82 18.63 87.75 30.99
N GLN A 83 18.43 86.87 30.00
CA GLN A 83 18.59 87.18 28.57
C GLN A 83 19.90 87.90 28.21
N SER A 84 21.01 87.49 28.83
CA SER A 84 22.32 88.11 28.59
C SER A 84 22.95 87.57 27.32
N ASP A 85 23.69 88.42 26.60
CA ASP A 85 24.55 87.99 25.49
C ASP A 85 25.56 86.95 25.99
N ILE A 86 25.80 85.91 25.17
CA ILE A 86 26.74 84.84 25.48
C ILE A 86 28.14 85.33 25.88
N GLY A 87 28.66 86.38 25.23
CA GLY A 87 29.96 86.96 25.57
C GLY A 87 29.96 87.59 26.96
N ALA A 88 28.87 88.29 27.31
CA ALA A 88 28.69 88.89 28.63
C ALA A 88 28.49 87.83 29.73
N ALA A 89 27.73 86.78 29.43
CA ALA A 89 27.51 85.66 30.34
C ALA A 89 28.80 84.85 30.59
N ALA A 90 29.58 84.57 29.54
CA ALA A 90 30.87 83.88 29.65
C ALA A 90 31.87 84.69 30.49
N ALA A 91 31.98 86.00 30.27
CA ALA A 91 32.84 86.88 31.06
C ALA A 91 32.40 86.98 32.53
N ALA A 92 31.09 86.92 32.81
CA ALA A 92 30.56 86.90 34.18
C ALA A 92 30.90 85.60 34.90
N VAL A 93 30.78 84.45 34.21
CA VAL A 93 31.14 83.13 34.75
C VAL A 93 32.66 82.99 34.92
N GLU A 94 33.47 83.50 34.00
CA GLU A 94 34.93 83.55 34.13
C GLU A 94 35.36 84.36 35.36
N ARG A 95 34.77 85.55 35.58
CA ARG A 95 35.07 86.40 36.75
C ARG A 95 34.74 85.70 38.07
N VAL A 96 33.73 84.84 38.06
CA VAL A 96 33.25 84.09 39.23
C VAL A 96 34.08 82.83 39.48
N THR A 97 34.48 82.12 38.43
CA THR A 97 35.13 80.80 38.51
C THR A 97 36.65 80.88 38.45
N GLY A 98 37.20 81.98 37.92
CA GLY A 98 38.64 82.17 37.69
C GLY A 98 39.19 81.34 36.54
N ILE A 99 38.33 80.72 35.74
CA ILE A 99 38.70 79.86 34.61
C ILE A 99 38.44 80.62 33.32
N PRO A 100 39.42 80.73 32.40
CA PRO A 100 39.24 81.48 31.16
C PRO A 100 38.20 80.83 30.25
N ILE A 101 37.19 81.59 29.79
CA ILE A 101 36.14 81.12 28.86
C ILE A 101 36.17 81.97 27.59
N ARG A 102 36.47 81.35 26.45
CA ARG A 102 36.45 82.01 25.14
C ARG A 102 35.15 81.69 24.41
N VAL A 103 34.63 82.64 23.64
CA VAL A 103 33.45 82.43 22.78
C VAL A 103 33.93 82.38 21.33
N ASP A 104 33.56 81.31 20.62
CA ASP A 104 33.91 81.10 19.22
C ASP A 104 33.04 81.98 18.29
N THR A 105 33.53 82.33 17.10
CA THR A 105 32.84 83.26 16.18
C THR A 105 31.49 82.73 15.68
N GLY A 106 31.28 81.41 15.74
CA GLY A 106 30.01 80.75 15.42
C GLY A 106 29.02 80.64 16.59
N ALA A 107 29.39 81.05 17.80
CA ALA A 107 28.53 80.97 18.99
C ALA A 107 27.86 82.32 19.28
N ALA A 108 26.72 82.60 18.63
CA ALA A 108 25.89 83.78 18.88
C ALA A 108 24.54 83.39 19.47
N GLY A 109 24.09 84.08 20.52
CA GLY A 109 22.80 83.83 21.16
C GLY A 109 22.67 84.49 22.54
N THR A 110 21.45 84.49 23.06
CA THR A 110 21.16 84.93 24.43
C THR A 110 20.98 83.73 25.36
N VAL A 111 21.51 83.83 26.57
CA VAL A 111 21.42 82.79 27.59
C VAL A 111 20.78 83.39 28.83
N THR A 112 19.87 82.64 29.45
CA THR A 112 19.29 83.00 30.74
C THR A 112 19.84 82.07 31.82
N LEU A 113 20.56 82.65 32.77
CA LEU A 113 21.09 81.94 33.93
C LEU A 113 20.65 82.67 35.20
N VAL A 114 19.57 82.18 35.81
CA VAL A 114 19.05 82.72 37.07
C VAL A 114 19.17 81.63 38.13
N THR A 115 19.92 81.92 39.19
CA THR A 115 20.05 81.03 40.34
C THR A 115 19.11 81.50 41.46
N PRO A 116 18.18 80.65 41.95
CA PRO A 116 17.19 81.04 42.96
C PRO A 116 17.77 81.20 44.38
N GLY A 117 19.03 80.80 44.61
CA GLY A 117 19.74 80.92 45.89
C GLY A 117 21.26 80.91 45.67
N LYS A 118 22.05 81.10 46.74
CA LYS A 118 23.51 81.15 46.61
C LYS A 118 24.07 79.75 46.27
N VAL A 119 24.70 79.58 45.11
CA VAL A 119 25.25 78.29 44.64
C VAL A 119 26.74 78.21 44.95
N ALA A 120 27.25 77.02 45.30
CA ALA A 120 28.69 76.81 45.47
C ALA A 120 29.45 77.07 44.17
N ARG A 121 30.67 77.63 44.24
CA ARG A 121 31.53 77.91 43.06
C ARG A 121 31.67 76.72 42.09
N SER A 122 31.71 75.49 42.61
CA SER A 122 31.80 74.27 41.79
C SER A 122 30.52 73.95 41.00
N GLY A 123 29.36 74.43 41.46
CA GLY A 123 28.07 74.20 40.80
C GLY A 123 27.75 75.21 39.69
N VAL A 124 28.56 76.26 39.52
CA VAL A 124 28.31 77.32 38.54
C VAL A 124 28.53 76.83 37.10
N LEU A 125 29.56 76.00 36.84
CA LEU A 125 29.86 75.48 35.50
C LEU A 125 28.74 74.56 34.97
N PRO A 126 28.26 73.54 35.71
CA PRO A 126 27.17 72.68 35.25
C PRO A 126 25.86 73.43 34.98
N LEU A 127 25.56 74.47 35.77
CA LEU A 127 24.38 75.32 35.56
C LEU A 127 24.55 76.20 34.31
N PHE A 128 25.76 76.69 34.06
CA PHE A 128 26.08 77.42 32.83
C PHE A 128 25.97 76.49 31.61
N GLU A 129 26.44 75.25 31.67
CA GLU A 129 26.25 74.24 30.61
C GLU A 129 24.78 73.96 30.31
N ALA A 130 23.94 73.81 31.34
CA ALA A 130 22.50 73.61 31.17
C ALA A 130 21.83 74.82 30.48
N ALA A 131 22.28 76.04 30.82
CA ALA A 131 21.80 77.25 30.18
C ALA A 131 22.28 77.38 28.71
N LEU A 132 23.53 77.00 28.43
CA LEU A 132 24.10 76.96 27.07
C LEU A 132 23.38 75.95 26.17
N LYS A 133 23.01 74.79 26.72
CA LYS A 133 22.26 73.76 25.99
C LYS A 133 20.92 74.28 25.46
N THR A 134 20.23 75.12 26.24
CA THR A 134 18.95 75.72 25.82
C THR A 134 19.12 76.62 24.59
N ALA A 135 20.32 77.18 24.40
CA ALA A 135 20.70 77.98 23.23
C ALA A 135 21.42 77.17 22.12
N ASN A 136 21.43 75.82 22.19
CA ASN A 136 22.19 74.94 21.27
C ASN A 136 23.71 75.20 21.24
N LEU A 137 24.26 75.70 22.34
CA LEU A 137 25.68 75.93 22.54
C LEU A 137 26.26 74.90 23.53
N ALA A 138 27.53 74.60 23.37
CA ALA A 138 28.27 73.62 24.15
C ALA A 138 29.55 74.26 24.70
N LEU A 139 29.83 73.97 25.97
CA LEU A 139 31.07 74.35 26.64
C LEU A 139 32.11 73.24 26.40
N VAL A 140 33.12 73.47 25.58
CA VAL A 140 34.13 72.45 25.22
C VAL A 140 35.46 72.78 25.92
N PRO A 141 36.13 71.82 26.58
CA PRO A 141 37.43 72.06 27.20
C PRO A 141 38.52 72.31 26.15
N ALA A 142 39.32 73.37 26.32
CA ALA A 142 40.46 73.65 25.45
C ALA A 142 41.61 74.36 26.21
N GLY A 143 42.77 73.71 26.29
CA GLY A 143 44.05 74.34 26.67
C GLY A 143 44.05 75.17 27.97
N GLY A 144 43.56 74.60 29.08
CA GLY A 144 43.55 75.27 30.40
C GLY A 144 42.34 76.17 30.67
N GLY A 145 41.36 76.20 29.75
CA GLY A 145 40.09 76.89 29.90
C GLY A 145 38.98 76.22 29.10
N TYR A 146 37.92 76.97 28.82
CA TYR A 146 36.77 76.50 28.06
C TYR A 146 36.51 77.37 26.83
N VAL A 147 35.94 76.76 25.79
CA VAL A 147 35.48 77.46 24.59
C VAL A 147 34.01 77.14 24.38
N VAL A 148 33.18 78.17 24.22
CA VAL A 148 31.78 78.01 23.84
C VAL A 148 31.70 77.87 22.31
N ARG A 149 31.13 76.76 21.84
CA ARG A 149 30.91 76.45 20.42
C ARG A 149 29.49 75.93 20.18
N PRO A 150 28.95 76.02 18.96
CA PRO A 150 27.73 75.29 18.59
C PRO A 150 27.87 73.77 18.82
N VAL A 151 26.81 73.11 19.29
CA VAL A 151 26.83 71.65 19.58
C VAL A 151 27.27 70.81 18.37
N ALA A 152 26.97 71.27 17.14
CA ALA A 152 27.36 70.59 15.90
C ALA A 152 28.89 70.50 15.70
N THR A 153 29.65 71.47 16.21
CA THR A 153 31.12 71.54 16.06
C THR A 153 31.85 71.22 17.37
N ALA A 154 31.12 70.75 18.39
CA ALA A 154 31.60 70.50 19.75
C ALA A 154 32.07 69.05 20.00
N GLN A 155 32.51 68.32 18.97
CA GLN A 155 32.98 66.94 19.11
C GLN A 155 34.45 66.90 19.53
N ALA A 156 34.70 66.70 20.83
CA ALA A 156 36.04 66.49 21.37
C ALA A 156 36.03 65.28 22.32
N PRO A 157 37.00 64.35 22.22
CA PRO A 157 37.12 63.25 23.16
C PRO A 157 37.52 63.81 24.53
N VAL A 158 36.79 63.45 25.57
CA VAL A 158 37.02 63.91 26.95
C VAL A 158 37.08 62.73 27.90
N ALA A 159 37.88 62.86 28.97
CA ALA A 159 37.88 61.87 30.04
C ALA A 159 36.55 61.96 30.84
N SER A 160 36.12 60.84 31.42
CA SER A 160 34.82 60.66 32.06
C SER A 160 34.46 61.78 33.05
N ASP A 161 35.43 62.22 33.87
CA ASP A 161 35.23 63.23 34.92
C ASP A 161 35.43 64.69 34.46
N THR A 162 35.65 64.93 33.16
CA THR A 162 35.89 66.27 32.63
C THR A 162 34.58 67.05 32.53
N VAL A 163 34.51 68.19 33.22
CA VAL A 163 33.39 69.14 33.09
C VAL A 163 33.43 69.73 31.67
N GLY A 164 32.32 69.69 30.93
CA GLY A 164 32.22 70.14 29.54
C GLY A 164 31.52 69.13 28.63
N TYR A 165 31.05 69.63 27.48
CA TYR A 165 30.55 68.83 26.39
C TYR A 165 31.70 68.08 25.71
N GLY A 166 31.51 66.79 25.48
CA GLY A 166 32.48 65.96 24.80
C GLY A 166 31.98 64.54 24.58
N THR A 167 32.80 63.76 23.87
CA THR A 167 32.52 62.37 23.50
C THR A 167 33.36 61.41 24.34
N GLU A 168 32.75 60.29 24.74
CA GLU A 168 33.36 59.23 25.55
C GLU A 168 32.97 57.87 24.97
N VAL A 169 33.92 56.92 24.95
CA VAL A 169 33.70 55.56 24.47
C VAL A 169 33.69 54.60 25.66
N ILE A 170 32.58 53.90 25.86
CA ILE A 170 32.39 52.94 26.95
C ILE A 170 32.34 51.53 26.36
N THR A 171 33.07 50.59 26.96
CA THR A 171 33.03 49.16 26.58
C THR A 171 32.08 48.42 27.50
N LEU A 172 31.12 47.70 26.91
CA LEU A 172 30.07 46.95 27.61
C LEU A 172 30.47 45.48 27.78
N ARG A 173 30.06 44.84 28.87
CA ARG A 173 30.49 43.46 29.22
C ARG A 173 29.44 42.40 28.98
N PHE A 174 28.18 42.68 29.29
CA PHE A 174 27.11 41.68 29.36
C PHE A 174 25.95 41.98 28.41
N ILE A 175 25.61 43.26 28.20
CA ILE A 175 24.59 43.69 27.24
C ILE A 175 25.20 44.07 25.89
N ASN A 176 24.48 43.80 24.80
CA ASN A 176 24.87 44.24 23.46
C ASN A 176 24.67 45.75 23.28
N ALA A 177 25.64 46.42 22.63
CA ALA A 177 25.63 47.87 22.41
C ALA A 177 24.38 48.40 21.67
N ASP A 178 23.82 47.64 20.72
CA ASP A 178 22.64 48.08 19.96
C ASP A 178 21.34 47.96 20.76
N GLU A 179 21.24 46.97 21.66
CA GLU A 179 20.11 46.86 22.59
C GLU A 179 20.17 47.95 23.67
N LEU A 180 21.37 48.22 24.21
CA LEU A 180 21.55 49.29 25.19
C LEU A 180 21.27 50.67 24.60
N ARG A 181 21.61 50.89 23.32
CA ARG A 181 21.27 52.12 22.61
C ARG A 181 19.77 52.40 22.65
N LYS A 182 18.90 51.40 22.45
CA LYS A 182 17.44 51.61 22.50
C LYS A 182 16.98 52.09 23.88
N VAL A 183 17.60 51.57 24.95
CA VAL A 183 17.32 51.97 26.34
C VAL A 183 17.81 53.40 26.59
N LEU A 184 19.03 53.71 26.17
CA LEU A 184 19.64 55.03 26.36
C LEU A 184 18.95 56.13 25.53
N ASP A 185 18.55 55.84 24.28
CA ASP A 185 17.83 56.79 23.42
C ASP A 185 16.43 57.10 23.98
N GLY A 186 15.77 56.10 24.60
CA GLY A 186 14.47 56.28 25.26
C GLY A 186 14.55 57.09 26.57
N ALA A 187 15.62 56.93 27.34
CA ALA A 187 15.80 57.61 28.63
C ALA A 187 16.43 59.00 28.48
N ILE A 188 17.43 59.16 27.61
CA ILE A 188 18.17 60.40 27.41
C ILE A 188 18.42 60.63 25.91
N PRO A 189 17.50 61.29 25.19
CA PRO A 189 17.59 61.42 23.75
C PRO A 189 18.82 62.23 23.32
N GLY A 190 19.50 61.74 22.28
CA GLY A 190 20.64 62.42 21.66
C GLY A 190 21.98 62.25 22.39
N VAL A 191 22.07 61.36 23.37
CA VAL A 191 23.33 61.05 24.07
C VAL A 191 24.17 60.00 23.36
N VAL A 192 23.57 59.07 22.61
CA VAL A 192 24.32 58.05 21.88
C VAL A 192 24.74 58.59 20.52
N SER A 193 26.05 58.70 20.27
CA SER A 193 26.58 59.18 18.98
C SER A 193 26.87 58.04 18.01
N ALA A 194 27.34 56.89 18.51
CA ALA A 194 27.63 55.70 17.70
C ALA A 194 27.64 54.45 18.57
N THR A 195 27.32 53.30 17.98
CA THR A 195 27.52 51.98 18.56
C THR A 195 28.47 51.18 17.69
N ASP A 196 29.35 50.40 18.32
CA ASP A 196 30.20 49.40 17.66
C ASP A 196 29.84 48.02 18.23
N SER A 197 29.05 47.28 17.47
CA SER A 197 28.57 45.93 17.84
C SER A 197 29.69 44.89 17.84
N SER A 198 30.80 45.13 17.13
CA SER A 198 31.92 44.18 17.04
C SER A 198 32.84 44.25 18.26
N GLY A 199 33.10 45.46 18.75
CA GLY A 199 33.86 45.70 19.99
C GLY A 199 32.99 45.76 21.24
N ASN A 200 31.66 45.64 21.09
CA ASN A 200 30.64 45.91 22.11
C ASN A 200 30.89 47.25 22.84
N ARG A 201 31.08 48.32 22.07
CA ARG A 201 31.35 49.67 22.59
C ARG A 201 30.22 50.62 22.24
N VAL A 202 29.90 51.52 23.16
CA VAL A 202 28.96 52.61 22.95
C VAL A 202 29.68 53.94 23.10
N THR A 203 29.56 54.80 22.10
CA THR A 203 30.10 56.16 22.12
C THR A 203 28.99 57.11 22.53
N ILE A 204 29.14 57.73 23.70
CA ILE A 204 28.23 58.72 24.22
C ILE A 204 28.78 60.14 23.98
N ALA A 205 27.92 61.08 23.61
CA ALA A 205 28.24 62.48 23.38
C ALA A 205 27.25 63.34 24.17
N GLY A 206 27.74 64.27 24.98
CA GLY A 206 26.84 65.12 25.74
C GLY A 206 27.53 66.00 26.78
N THR A 207 26.70 66.77 27.48
CA THR A 207 27.09 67.55 28.68
C THR A 207 27.47 66.63 29.83
N THR A 208 28.16 67.15 30.84
CA THR A 208 28.59 66.36 32.00
C THR A 208 27.42 65.70 32.72
N GLY A 209 26.28 66.39 32.86
CA GLY A 209 25.08 65.81 33.48
C GLY A 209 24.49 64.63 32.67
N GLN A 210 24.51 64.71 31.35
CA GLN A 210 24.02 63.65 30.47
C GLN A 210 24.95 62.43 30.46
N ARG A 211 26.27 62.63 30.44
CA ARG A 211 27.23 61.52 30.50
C ARG A 211 27.16 60.77 31.83
N ASN A 212 27.05 61.50 32.95
CA ASN A 212 26.88 60.88 34.27
C ASN A 212 25.60 60.03 34.35
N SER A 213 24.47 60.58 33.86
CA SER A 213 23.19 59.85 33.83
C SER A 213 23.26 58.60 32.93
N ALA A 214 23.95 58.69 31.79
CA ALA A 214 24.18 57.53 30.93
C ALA A 214 25.05 56.46 31.63
N HIS A 215 26.07 56.86 32.37
CA HIS A 215 26.93 55.95 33.12
C HIS A 215 26.16 55.21 34.23
N ASP A 216 25.27 55.90 34.94
CA ASP A 216 24.40 55.28 35.95
C ASP A 216 23.44 54.26 35.33
N LEU A 217 22.84 54.58 34.18
CA LEU A 217 22.00 53.64 33.43
C LEU A 217 22.79 52.44 32.93
N ILE A 218 23.98 52.66 32.37
CA ILE A 218 24.85 51.57 31.89
C ILE A 218 25.16 50.61 33.06
N ARG A 219 25.46 51.11 34.26
CA ARG A 219 25.70 50.26 35.44
C ARG A 219 24.48 49.46 35.87
N GLN A 220 23.28 50.00 35.68
CA GLN A 220 22.05 49.31 36.05
C GLN A 220 21.65 48.22 35.05
N PHE A 221 21.96 48.41 33.76
CA PHE A 221 21.53 47.50 32.69
C PHE A 221 22.62 46.54 32.20
N ASP A 222 23.91 46.85 32.33
CA ASP A 222 25.04 45.97 31.99
C ASP A 222 25.33 44.97 33.13
N VAL A 223 24.34 44.12 33.43
CA VAL A 223 24.42 43.06 34.45
C VAL A 223 24.49 41.67 33.82
N ASP A 224 25.15 40.74 34.51
CA ASP A 224 25.33 39.36 34.07
C ASP A 224 24.03 38.55 34.21
N TRP A 225 23.18 38.63 33.19
CA TRP A 225 21.89 37.93 33.13
C TRP A 225 22.00 36.40 33.23
N LEU A 226 23.15 35.81 32.90
CA LEU A 226 23.36 34.35 32.96
C LEU A 226 23.59 33.86 34.39
N ARG A 227 24.05 34.70 35.31
CA ARG A 227 24.26 34.31 36.73
C ARG A 227 22.95 33.98 37.45
N ASP A 228 21.86 34.62 37.04
CA ASP A 228 20.53 34.47 37.65
C ASP A 228 19.65 33.46 36.89
N MET A 229 20.20 32.73 35.92
CA MET A 229 19.47 31.68 35.20
C MET A 229 19.84 30.30 35.76
N ALA A 230 18.81 29.48 35.97
CA ALA A 230 18.96 28.06 36.21
C ALA A 230 18.77 27.28 34.91
N PHE A 231 19.55 26.21 34.74
CA PHE A 231 19.51 25.34 33.57
C PHE A 231 19.13 23.93 34.00
N GLY A 232 18.14 23.33 33.35
CA GLY A 232 17.76 21.93 33.52
C GLY A 232 17.95 21.18 32.21
N LEU A 233 18.88 20.22 32.17
CA LEU A 233 18.98 19.26 31.06
C LEU A 233 18.20 18.00 31.43
N PHE A 234 17.17 17.70 30.64
CA PHE A 234 16.28 16.56 30.80
C PHE A 234 16.44 15.60 29.64
N ILE A 235 16.73 14.33 29.90
CA ILE A 235 16.85 13.28 28.88
C ILE A 235 15.71 12.28 29.09
N PRO A 236 14.65 12.30 28.25
CA PRO A 236 13.58 11.30 28.28
C PRO A 236 14.10 9.91 27.92
N GLU A 237 13.50 8.87 28.50
CA GLU A 237 13.93 7.48 28.31
C GLU A 237 13.12 6.73 27.25
N ARG A 238 11.83 7.06 27.09
CA ARG A 238 10.89 6.28 26.24
C ARG A 238 10.46 7.01 24.97
N THR A 239 10.41 8.34 25.00
CA THR A 239 9.86 9.20 23.95
C THR A 239 10.89 10.19 23.43
N ASP A 240 10.87 10.46 22.13
CA ASP A 240 11.79 11.44 21.54
C ASP A 240 11.51 12.87 22.04
N ALA A 241 12.55 13.59 22.43
CA ALA A 241 12.50 14.98 22.88
C ALA A 241 11.88 15.92 21.83
N ARG A 242 12.00 15.57 20.53
CA ARG A 242 11.37 16.31 19.41
C ARG A 242 9.85 16.24 19.43
N LEU A 243 9.26 15.20 20.00
CA LEU A 243 7.81 15.03 20.12
C LEU A 243 7.28 15.70 21.39
N ILE A 244 8.06 15.65 22.48
CA ILE A 244 7.68 16.23 23.78
C ILE A 244 7.76 17.76 23.76
N ALA A 245 8.86 18.33 23.26
CA ALA A 245 9.12 19.76 23.41
C ALA A 245 8.09 20.69 22.76
N PRO A 246 7.55 20.43 21.54
CA PRO A 246 6.52 21.28 20.97
C PRO A 246 5.20 21.23 21.75
N GLU A 247 4.82 20.06 22.28
CA GLU A 247 3.61 19.94 23.12
C GLU A 247 3.79 20.64 24.46
N LEU A 248 4.98 20.53 25.05
CA LEU A 248 5.33 21.23 26.28
C LEU A 248 5.39 22.76 26.07
N ASP A 249 5.93 23.22 24.93
CA ASP A 249 5.98 24.64 24.59
C ASP A 249 4.57 25.24 24.39
N LYS A 250 3.65 24.49 23.77
CA LYS A 250 2.23 24.90 23.67
C LYS A 250 1.57 25.07 25.04
N LEU A 251 1.97 24.28 26.04
CA LEU A 251 1.41 24.34 27.39
C LEU A 251 2.00 25.52 28.19
N ILE A 252 3.30 25.78 28.05
CA ILE A 252 4.02 26.74 28.89
C ILE A 252 4.06 28.15 28.28
N ASN A 253 4.14 28.25 26.96
CA ASN A 253 4.28 29.51 26.20
C ASN A 253 3.03 29.86 25.38
N ALA A 254 1.87 29.31 25.74
CA ALA A 254 0.58 29.68 25.14
C ALA A 254 0.33 31.19 25.22
N GLU A 255 -0.51 31.71 24.32
CA GLU A 255 -0.71 33.15 24.18
C GLU A 255 -1.19 33.84 25.47
N ASN A 256 -2.00 33.14 26.26
CA ASN A 256 -2.56 33.59 27.54
C ASN A 256 -1.89 32.91 28.77
N ALA A 257 -0.77 32.21 28.60
CA ALA A 257 -0.14 31.52 29.72
C ALA A 257 0.55 32.52 30.66
N PRO A 258 0.33 32.46 31.99
CA PRO A 258 1.03 33.31 32.96
C PRO A 258 2.54 33.04 32.99
N THR A 259 2.97 31.89 32.46
CA THR A 259 4.37 31.44 32.38
C THR A 259 5.08 31.84 31.08
N ARG A 260 4.41 32.58 30.20
CA ARG A 260 4.94 32.93 28.88
C ARG A 260 6.25 33.71 28.99
N GLY A 261 7.31 33.16 28.39
CA GLY A 261 8.65 33.78 28.41
C GLY A 261 9.42 33.60 29.72
N LEU A 262 8.84 32.97 30.75
CA LEU A 262 9.56 32.62 31.98
C LEU A 262 10.43 31.37 31.81
N VAL A 263 10.10 30.55 30.82
CA VAL A 263 10.78 29.30 30.50
C VAL A 263 11.09 29.26 29.01
N ARG A 264 12.36 29.02 28.69
CA ARG A 264 12.80 28.75 27.32
C ARG A 264 13.18 27.28 27.18
N LEU A 265 12.57 26.60 26.21
CA LEU A 265 12.86 25.21 25.88
C LEU A 265 13.75 25.15 24.63
N ILE A 266 14.79 24.33 24.67
CA ILE A 266 15.68 24.06 23.55
C ILE A 266 15.81 22.55 23.40
N THR A 267 15.48 22.02 22.23
CA THR A 267 15.66 20.59 21.92
C THR A 267 17.09 20.30 21.47
N MET A 268 17.67 19.22 21.99
CA MET A 268 19.00 18.71 21.63
C MET A 268 18.86 17.36 20.94
N GLU A 269 18.96 17.36 19.61
CA GLU A 269 18.70 16.16 18.81
C GLU A 269 19.71 15.04 19.07
N ARG A 270 20.99 15.39 19.20
CA ARG A 270 22.08 14.41 19.37
C ARG A 270 22.03 13.69 20.71
N LEU A 271 21.45 14.32 21.73
CA LEU A 271 21.42 13.79 23.10
C LEU A 271 20.03 13.30 23.51
N ASN A 272 19.05 13.33 22.60
CA ASN A 272 17.63 13.19 22.90
C ASN A 272 17.23 14.01 24.15
N GLY A 273 17.71 15.26 24.24
CA GLY A 273 17.61 16.07 25.45
C GLY A 273 16.72 17.30 25.27
N ILE A 274 16.09 17.75 26.34
CA ILE A 274 15.39 19.03 26.43
C ILE A 274 16.14 19.89 27.44
N LEU A 275 16.71 21.00 26.98
CA LEU A 275 17.30 22.02 27.85
C LEU A 275 16.25 23.07 28.15
N ALA A 276 15.82 23.13 29.41
CA ALA A 276 14.96 24.17 29.92
C ALA A 276 15.80 25.23 30.65
N ILE A 277 15.49 26.50 30.36
CA ILE A 277 16.18 27.65 30.97
C ILE A 277 15.12 28.54 31.62
N SER A 278 15.27 28.82 32.91
CA SER A 278 14.39 29.72 33.65
C SER A 278 15.15 30.51 34.70
N ARG A 279 14.63 31.70 35.07
CA ARG A 279 15.17 32.50 36.19
C ARG A 279 14.81 31.90 37.54
N GLU A 280 13.72 31.12 37.60
CA GLU A 280 13.23 30.54 38.84
C GLU A 280 13.36 29.02 38.78
N ARG A 281 14.02 28.45 39.79
CA ARG A 281 14.30 27.01 39.85
C ARG A 281 13.02 26.18 39.93
N GLN A 282 11.98 26.70 40.57
CA GLN A 282 10.72 25.97 40.79
C GLN A 282 10.05 25.56 39.47
N TYR A 283 10.13 26.39 38.42
CA TYR A 283 9.60 26.03 37.10
C TYR A 283 10.37 24.88 36.44
N LEU A 284 11.67 24.71 36.72
CA LEU A 284 12.42 23.57 36.20
C LEU A 284 11.97 22.25 36.85
N ASP A 285 11.64 22.28 38.13
CA ASP A 285 11.11 21.11 38.85
C ASP A 285 9.71 20.74 38.35
N ASP A 286 8.87 21.74 38.01
CA ASP A 286 7.59 21.48 37.37
C ASP A 286 7.78 20.89 35.97
N ILE A 287 8.62 21.49 35.12
CA ILE A 287 8.94 20.96 33.79
C ILE A 287 9.41 19.50 33.86
N LYS A 288 10.24 19.15 34.84
CA LYS A 288 10.67 17.77 35.07
C LYS A 288 9.48 16.81 35.19
N ARG A 289 8.50 17.13 36.04
CA ARG A 289 7.30 16.28 36.26
C ARG A 289 6.47 16.15 34.98
N TRP A 290 6.30 17.24 34.24
CA TRP A 290 5.53 17.20 33.00
C TRP A 290 6.24 16.35 31.94
N ILE A 291 7.57 16.43 31.84
CA ILE A 291 8.36 15.56 30.95
C ILE A 291 8.22 14.09 31.38
N GLU A 292 8.27 13.77 32.67
CA GLU A 292 8.08 12.40 33.18
C GLU A 292 6.71 11.81 32.80
N VAL A 293 5.63 12.60 32.93
CA VAL A 293 4.28 12.18 32.52
C VAL A 293 4.18 11.99 31.01
N LEU A 294 4.69 12.95 30.22
CA LEU A 294 4.65 12.86 28.75
C LEU A 294 5.52 11.71 28.21
N ASP A 295 6.63 11.39 28.88
CA ASP A 295 7.51 10.27 28.50
C ASP A 295 6.83 8.91 28.72
N HIS A 296 6.03 8.77 29.78
CA HIS A 296 5.26 7.54 30.03
C HIS A 296 4.15 7.29 29.00
N GLU A 297 3.43 8.33 28.59
CA GLU A 297 2.29 8.22 27.66
C GLU A 297 2.71 8.11 26.18
N GLY A 298 3.98 8.40 25.85
CA GLY A 298 4.47 8.43 24.48
C GLY A 298 4.75 7.06 23.83
N GLU A 299 4.78 5.95 24.58
CA GLU A 299 4.96 4.59 24.01
C GLU A 299 3.91 4.24 22.94
N SER A 300 2.71 4.80 23.06
CA SER A 300 1.61 4.58 22.11
C SER A 300 1.74 5.37 20.80
N ALA A 301 2.73 6.28 20.71
CA ALA A 301 2.94 7.16 19.56
C ALA A 301 3.99 6.64 18.57
N VAL A 302 4.76 5.60 18.93
CA VAL A 302 5.83 5.06 18.09
C VAL A 302 5.31 3.93 17.18
N LYS A 303 5.72 3.96 15.91
CA LYS A 303 5.43 2.88 14.96
C LYS A 303 6.37 1.70 15.21
N ARG A 304 5.82 0.50 15.28
CA ARG A 304 6.59 -0.74 15.41
C ARG A 304 6.15 -1.77 14.37
N ILE A 305 7.01 -2.77 14.15
CA ILE A 305 6.75 -3.87 13.22
C ILE A 305 5.97 -4.95 13.95
N TYR A 306 4.86 -5.38 13.37
CA TYR A 306 4.08 -6.54 13.77
C TYR A 306 4.10 -7.58 12.67
N VAL A 307 4.14 -8.84 13.06
CA VAL A 307 4.11 -9.97 12.13
C VAL A 307 2.87 -10.80 12.42
N TYR A 308 1.95 -10.86 11.47
CA TYR A 308 0.78 -11.72 11.53
C TYR A 308 0.99 -12.95 10.64
N ARG A 309 0.94 -14.14 11.23
CA ARG A 309 1.07 -15.41 10.48
C ARG A 309 -0.30 -15.81 9.94
N VAL A 310 -0.39 -15.96 8.62
CA VAL A 310 -1.64 -16.29 7.93
C VAL A 310 -1.87 -17.81 7.99
N GLN A 311 -3.08 -18.22 8.34
CA GLN A 311 -3.42 -19.62 8.57
C GLN A 311 -4.16 -20.25 7.39
N ASN A 312 -5.10 -19.52 6.78
CA ASN A 312 -6.04 -20.04 5.79
C ASN A 312 -5.84 -19.40 4.40
N GLY A 313 -5.47 -18.11 4.37
CA GLY A 313 -5.24 -17.35 3.14
C GLY A 313 -3.79 -17.30 2.68
N ARG A 314 -3.55 -16.55 1.60
CA ARG A 314 -2.21 -16.15 1.16
C ARG A 314 -1.89 -14.74 1.65
N ALA A 315 -0.72 -14.57 2.27
CA ALA A 315 -0.28 -13.28 2.80
C ALA A 315 -0.26 -12.17 1.74
N ARG A 316 0.13 -12.49 0.49
CA ARG A 316 0.12 -11.55 -0.63
C ARG A 316 -1.28 -10.97 -0.90
N ASP A 317 -2.30 -11.82 -0.93
CA ASP A 317 -3.68 -11.43 -1.23
C ASP A 317 -4.27 -10.59 -0.09
N LEU A 318 -3.98 -10.96 1.16
CA LEU A 318 -4.39 -10.22 2.35
C LEU A 318 -3.72 -8.83 2.41
N ALA A 319 -2.40 -8.76 2.20
CA ALA A 319 -1.68 -7.48 2.20
C ALA A 319 -2.18 -6.54 1.09
N ARG A 320 -2.46 -7.06 -0.12
CA ARG A 320 -3.06 -6.28 -1.22
C ARG A 320 -4.45 -5.76 -0.82
N THR A 321 -5.27 -6.58 -0.17
CA THR A 321 -6.62 -6.18 0.27
C THR A 321 -6.57 -5.14 1.39
N LEU A 322 -5.68 -5.30 2.36
CA LEU A 322 -5.47 -4.35 3.45
C LEU A 322 -4.94 -3.00 2.95
N ASN A 323 -3.97 -3.00 2.03
CA ASN A 323 -3.45 -1.76 1.44
C ASN A 323 -4.54 -0.99 0.68
N ARG A 324 -5.46 -1.69 0.00
CA ARG A 324 -6.64 -1.05 -0.64
C ARG A 324 -7.64 -0.50 0.38
N ALA A 325 -7.84 -1.19 1.52
CA ALA A 325 -8.83 -0.81 2.53
C ALA A 325 -8.34 0.30 3.49
N PHE A 326 -7.09 0.26 3.92
CA PHE A 326 -6.54 1.12 4.99
C PHE A 326 -5.63 2.25 4.52
N GLY A 327 -5.34 2.33 3.21
CA GLY A 327 -4.65 3.47 2.62
C GLY A 327 -3.27 3.11 2.07
N ASN A 328 -3.23 2.91 0.76
CA ASN A 328 -2.34 3.64 -0.14
C ASN A 328 -2.84 3.39 -1.57
N GLY A 329 -3.66 4.31 -2.10
CA GLY A 329 -4.12 4.29 -3.49
C GLY A 329 -3.02 4.65 -4.48
N GLY A 330 -1.87 3.97 -4.42
CA GLY A 330 -0.70 4.22 -5.25
C GLY A 330 0.12 2.96 -5.43
N GLY A 331 -0.24 2.17 -6.45
CA GLY A 331 0.43 0.92 -6.80
C GLY A 331 -0.48 -0.01 -7.58
N GLY A 332 -0.87 0.41 -8.78
CA GLY A 332 -1.57 -0.44 -9.74
C GLY A 332 -0.63 -1.53 -10.23
N ASP A 333 -0.69 -2.69 -9.58
CA ASP A 333 -0.06 -3.92 -10.04
C ASP A 333 -1.18 -4.84 -10.53
N THR A 334 -1.54 -4.66 -11.81
CA THR A 334 -2.44 -5.55 -12.55
C THR A 334 -1.67 -6.82 -12.92
N ASP A 335 -1.54 -7.73 -11.96
CA ASP A 335 -1.21 -9.13 -12.26
C ASP A 335 -2.52 -9.86 -12.56
N GLU A 336 -2.71 -10.17 -13.84
CA GLU A 336 -3.73 -11.10 -14.33
C GLU A 336 -3.64 -12.42 -13.57
N ILE A 337 -4.79 -12.90 -13.10
CA ILE A 337 -4.93 -14.27 -12.63
C ILE A 337 -4.73 -15.16 -13.85
N GLY A 338 -3.53 -15.72 -14.00
CA GLY A 338 -3.17 -16.59 -15.12
C GLY A 338 -4.18 -17.73 -15.30
N ASP A 339 -4.74 -17.83 -16.52
CA ASP A 339 -5.50 -18.98 -16.99
C ASP A 339 -4.53 -20.18 -17.08
N PRO A 340 -4.82 -21.33 -16.42
CA PRO A 340 -3.93 -22.50 -16.44
C PRO A 340 -3.71 -23.14 -17.83
N PHE A 341 -4.25 -22.56 -18.90
CA PHE A 341 -4.11 -23.04 -20.28
C PHE A 341 -3.63 -21.96 -21.28
N ALA A 342 -3.22 -20.77 -20.84
CA ALA A 342 -2.71 -19.76 -21.75
C ALA A 342 -1.30 -20.15 -22.25
N SER A 343 -1.18 -20.49 -23.53
CA SER A 343 0.10 -20.75 -24.20
C SER A 343 0.96 -19.48 -24.21
N THR A 344 2.07 -19.50 -23.49
CA THR A 344 3.08 -18.44 -23.43
C THR A 344 3.71 -18.20 -24.81
N THR A 345 3.25 -17.18 -25.53
CA THR A 345 4.06 -16.57 -26.61
C THR A 345 4.79 -15.38 -26.02
N GLU A 346 6.01 -15.63 -25.55
CA GLU A 346 6.94 -14.61 -25.08
C GLU A 346 7.27 -13.65 -26.22
N ARG A 347 6.95 -12.36 -26.04
CA ARG A 347 7.39 -11.29 -26.92
C ARG A 347 8.53 -10.53 -26.25
N GLY A 348 9.75 -10.90 -26.58
CA GLY A 348 10.97 -10.14 -26.28
C GLY A 348 12.02 -10.39 -27.36
N GLY A 349 12.53 -9.32 -27.99
CA GLY A 349 13.73 -9.41 -28.82
C GLY A 349 13.72 -8.50 -30.05
N ARG A 350 14.33 -7.32 -29.90
CA ARG A 350 14.71 -6.42 -30.99
C ARG A 350 15.80 -7.08 -31.87
N GLY A 351 15.62 -7.03 -33.18
CA GLY A 351 16.63 -7.43 -34.17
C GLY A 351 16.49 -6.60 -35.44
N ALA A 352 17.56 -5.94 -35.85
CA ALA A 352 17.67 -5.10 -37.04
C ALA A 352 17.94 -5.94 -38.30
N GLY A 353 17.34 -5.57 -39.44
CA GLY A 353 17.61 -6.13 -40.78
C GLY A 353 16.53 -5.75 -41.82
N PRO A 354 16.85 -5.67 -43.12
CA PRO A 354 16.57 -4.47 -43.92
C PRO A 354 15.32 -4.51 -44.82
N ALA A 355 15.03 -3.33 -45.36
CA ALA A 355 13.91 -2.98 -46.22
C ALA A 355 13.81 -3.78 -47.52
N SER A 356 12.58 -4.08 -47.93
CA SER A 356 12.22 -4.29 -49.34
C SER A 356 10.86 -3.67 -49.66
N SER A 357 10.92 -2.81 -50.67
CA SER A 357 9.89 -2.11 -51.43
C SER A 357 8.60 -2.87 -51.77
N ARG A 358 7.46 -2.17 -51.68
CA ARG A 358 6.40 -2.17 -52.71
C ARG A 358 5.57 -0.88 -52.67
N PRO A 359 5.01 -0.41 -53.80
CA PRO A 359 4.43 0.92 -53.96
C PRO A 359 2.91 0.98 -53.78
N ASN A 360 2.46 2.13 -53.28
CA ASN A 360 1.21 2.88 -53.52
C ASN A 360 -0.09 2.14 -53.89
N ASP A 361 -1.15 2.39 -53.09
CA ASP A 361 -2.46 2.76 -53.63
C ASP A 361 -3.28 3.64 -52.66
N ALA A 362 -3.44 4.91 -53.07
CA ALA A 362 -4.64 5.78 -52.94
C ALA A 362 -5.16 6.29 -51.56
N PRO A 363 -5.95 7.40 -51.53
CA PRO A 363 -5.66 8.56 -50.67
C PRO A 363 -6.80 8.98 -49.72
N ASN A 364 -6.47 9.63 -48.59
CA ASN A 364 -7.33 10.65 -48.00
C ASN A 364 -6.56 11.59 -47.04
N SER A 365 -6.80 12.89 -47.17
CA SER A 365 -6.18 14.03 -46.47
C SER A 365 -6.67 14.20 -45.00
N PRO A 366 -6.30 15.25 -44.21
CA PRO A 366 -5.22 16.24 -44.32
C PRO A 366 -4.40 16.49 -43.02
N VAL A 367 -3.23 17.11 -43.21
CA VAL A 367 -2.57 18.19 -42.42
C VAL A 367 -2.61 18.13 -40.88
N SER A 368 -1.43 17.83 -40.31
CA SER A 368 -1.09 18.00 -38.90
C SER A 368 -0.84 19.48 -38.54
N ARG A 369 -1.50 19.98 -37.49
CA ARG A 369 -1.04 21.13 -36.69
C ARG A 369 -0.15 20.63 -35.55
N PRO A 370 0.92 21.35 -35.14
CA PRO A 370 1.73 20.97 -33.99
C PRO A 370 0.95 21.20 -32.69
N ALA A 371 1.11 20.27 -31.74
CA ALA A 371 0.50 20.32 -30.41
C ALA A 371 1.27 21.30 -29.50
N GLU A 372 0.53 22.24 -28.90
CA GLU A 372 0.95 22.98 -27.71
C GLU A 372 0.65 22.13 -26.44
N PRO A 373 1.48 22.23 -25.38
CA PRO A 373 1.22 21.54 -24.13
C PRO A 373 0.10 22.25 -23.36
N ARG A 374 -1.06 21.60 -23.23
CA ARG A 374 -2.11 22.02 -22.29
C ARG A 374 -1.78 21.49 -20.90
N SER A 375 -1.39 22.41 -20.02
CA SER A 375 -1.51 22.30 -18.57
C SER A 375 -3.00 22.18 -18.20
N GLY A 376 -3.48 20.94 -18.11
CA GLY A 376 -4.74 20.60 -17.44
C GLY A 376 -4.49 20.39 -15.95
N GLN A 377 -4.86 21.37 -15.14
CA GLN A 377 -5.13 21.17 -13.72
C GLN A 377 -6.35 20.25 -13.61
N ASP A 378 -6.12 18.99 -13.25
CA ASP A 378 -7.17 18.16 -12.67
C ASP A 378 -7.49 18.71 -11.27
N PRO A 379 -8.79 18.83 -10.90
CA PRO A 379 -9.15 19.23 -9.56
C PRO A 379 -8.77 18.11 -8.60
N LEU A 380 -7.97 18.45 -7.59
CA LEU A 380 -7.79 17.61 -6.42
C LEU A 380 -9.18 17.23 -5.88
N VAL A 381 -9.55 15.97 -6.07
CA VAL A 381 -10.58 15.34 -5.25
C VAL A 381 -10.02 15.28 -3.84
N GLN A 382 -10.37 16.28 -3.02
CA GLN A 382 -10.25 16.19 -1.56
C GLN A 382 -11.09 15.00 -1.12
N THR A 383 -10.41 13.88 -0.96
CA THR A 383 -10.97 12.75 -0.22
C THR A 383 -11.13 13.24 1.22
N PRO A 384 -12.30 13.08 1.85
CA PRO A 384 -12.48 13.49 3.24
C PRO A 384 -11.41 12.80 4.07
N SER A 385 -10.75 13.58 4.93
CA SER A 385 -9.71 13.16 5.87
C SER A 385 -10.28 12.14 6.87
N GLY A 386 -10.58 10.93 6.41
CA GLY A 386 -10.61 9.75 7.24
C GLY A 386 -9.18 9.53 7.67
N ARG A 387 -8.95 9.48 8.99
CA ARG A 387 -7.67 9.17 9.66
C ARG A 387 -6.74 8.42 8.71
N GLU A 388 -5.74 9.11 8.16
CA GLU A 388 -4.66 8.46 7.42
C GLU A 388 -3.97 7.52 8.40
N MET A 389 -4.31 6.23 8.33
CA MET A 389 -3.57 5.20 9.04
C MET A 389 -2.21 5.14 8.37
N ASN A 390 -1.23 5.78 9.00
CA ASN A 390 0.15 5.85 8.54
C ASN A 390 0.89 4.52 8.76
N GLY A 391 0.25 3.40 8.41
CA GLY A 391 0.76 2.05 8.54
C GLY A 391 1.15 1.46 7.18
N ARG A 392 2.37 0.92 7.05
CA ARG A 392 2.80 0.21 5.84
C ARG A 392 2.56 -1.27 6.01
N VAL A 393 1.80 -1.89 5.10
CA VAL A 393 1.55 -3.34 5.09
C VAL A 393 2.31 -3.97 3.92
N SER A 394 3.06 -5.03 4.21
CA SER A 394 3.80 -5.83 3.22
C SER A 394 3.55 -7.32 3.48
N ALA A 395 3.71 -8.14 2.46
CA ALA A 395 3.60 -9.60 2.58
C ALA A 395 4.98 -10.24 2.48
N ASP A 396 5.26 -11.18 3.38
CA ASP A 396 6.32 -12.16 3.27
C ASP A 396 5.72 -13.44 2.68
N GLU A 397 6.00 -13.69 1.41
CA GLU A 397 5.50 -14.88 0.70
C GLU A 397 6.19 -16.17 1.17
N VAL A 398 7.45 -16.10 1.63
CA VAL A 398 8.22 -17.29 2.04
C VAL A 398 7.68 -17.86 3.34
N ASN A 399 7.37 -16.99 4.31
CA ASN A 399 6.84 -17.40 5.61
C ASN A 399 5.31 -17.32 5.71
N ASN A 400 4.61 -17.01 4.61
CA ASN A 400 3.17 -16.72 4.57
C ASN A 400 2.71 -15.81 5.72
N ALA A 401 3.39 -14.67 5.87
CA ALA A 401 3.14 -13.71 6.95
C ALA A 401 2.88 -12.30 6.40
N VAL A 402 2.01 -11.56 7.07
CA VAL A 402 1.75 -10.14 6.79
C VAL A 402 2.55 -9.31 7.78
N VAL A 403 3.46 -8.48 7.28
CA VAL A 403 4.31 -7.59 8.06
C VAL A 403 3.70 -6.19 8.05
N ILE A 404 3.41 -5.66 9.23
CA ILE A 404 2.67 -4.41 9.42
C ILE A 404 3.55 -3.45 10.21
N TYR A 405 3.92 -2.32 9.61
CA TYR A 405 4.63 -1.24 10.30
C TYR A 405 3.66 -0.12 10.62
N ALA A 406 3.14 -0.08 11.85
CA ALA A 406 2.06 0.83 12.24
C ALA A 406 2.13 1.20 13.74
N LEU A 407 1.31 2.17 14.15
CA LEU A 407 1.10 2.47 15.57
C LEU A 407 0.28 1.35 16.24
N PRO A 408 0.41 1.12 17.56
CA PRO A 408 -0.35 0.07 18.25
C PRO A 408 -1.86 0.12 18.10
N ARG A 409 -2.44 1.32 18.12
CA ARG A 409 -3.88 1.53 17.88
C ARG A 409 -4.32 1.12 16.47
N ASP A 410 -3.47 1.37 15.46
CA ASP A 410 -3.78 1.08 14.07
C ASP A 410 -3.63 -0.42 13.80
N TYR A 411 -2.61 -1.04 14.41
CA TYR A 411 -2.42 -2.48 14.35
C TYR A 411 -3.62 -3.25 14.92
N ALA A 412 -4.21 -2.83 16.04
CA ALA A 412 -5.36 -3.50 16.62
C ALA A 412 -6.57 -3.56 15.65
N VAL A 413 -6.77 -2.51 14.85
CA VAL A 413 -7.82 -2.47 13.81
C VAL A 413 -7.46 -3.40 12.65
N ILE A 414 -6.20 -3.39 12.20
CA ILE A 414 -5.71 -4.26 11.14
C ILE A 414 -5.77 -5.74 11.56
N GLU A 415 -5.47 -6.06 12.82
CA GLU A 415 -5.54 -7.40 13.38
C GLU A 415 -6.97 -7.93 13.40
N ASP A 416 -7.94 -7.13 13.86
CA ASP A 416 -9.36 -7.52 13.82
C ASP A 416 -9.86 -7.75 12.39
N ALA A 417 -9.42 -6.92 11.44
CA ALA A 417 -9.69 -7.16 10.03
C ALA A 417 -9.06 -8.48 9.55
N LEU A 418 -7.77 -8.72 9.84
CA LEU A 418 -7.08 -9.95 9.45
C LEU A 418 -7.78 -11.20 9.98
N ARG A 419 -8.23 -11.20 11.24
CA ARG A 419 -8.96 -12.33 11.84
C ARG A 419 -10.28 -12.63 11.10
N LYS A 420 -10.94 -11.60 10.56
CA LYS A 420 -12.19 -11.76 9.79
C LYS A 420 -11.95 -12.18 8.33
N LEU A 421 -10.80 -11.81 7.76
CA LEU A 421 -10.43 -12.20 6.38
C LEU A 421 -9.76 -13.58 6.32
N ASP A 422 -8.98 -13.97 7.32
CA ASP A 422 -8.22 -15.23 7.37
C ASP A 422 -9.09 -16.41 7.83
N VAL A 423 -10.21 -16.62 7.15
CA VAL A 423 -11.15 -17.74 7.38
C VAL A 423 -10.84 -18.91 6.45
N PRO A 424 -11.10 -20.17 6.86
CA PRO A 424 -10.89 -21.34 6.02
C PRO A 424 -11.69 -21.22 4.71
N PRO A 425 -11.05 -21.38 3.54
CA PRO A 425 -11.75 -21.28 2.27
C PRO A 425 -12.69 -22.47 2.07
N VAL A 426 -13.91 -22.17 1.65
CA VAL A 426 -14.90 -23.19 1.31
C VAL A 426 -14.48 -23.90 0.03
N GLN A 427 -14.66 -25.22 -0.01
CA GLN A 427 -14.44 -26.04 -1.19
C GLN A 427 -15.78 -26.50 -1.77
N VAL A 428 -15.81 -26.80 -3.06
CA VAL A 428 -16.97 -27.33 -3.76
C VAL A 428 -16.55 -28.54 -4.56
N MET A 429 -17.22 -29.66 -4.33
CA MET A 429 -17.20 -30.81 -5.22
C MET A 429 -18.28 -30.66 -6.27
N ILE A 430 -17.93 -30.85 -7.53
CA ILE A 430 -18.85 -30.85 -8.66
C ILE A 430 -18.89 -32.27 -9.21
N GLU A 431 -20.09 -32.83 -9.30
CA GLU A 431 -20.38 -34.07 -10.01
C GLU A 431 -21.25 -33.74 -11.22
N ALA A 432 -20.77 -34.04 -12.42
CA ALA A 432 -21.60 -33.99 -13.62
C ALA A 432 -21.97 -35.41 -14.02
N ALA A 433 -23.16 -35.60 -14.59
CA ALA A 433 -23.59 -36.86 -15.18
C ALA A 433 -24.10 -36.60 -16.59
N ILE A 434 -23.46 -37.24 -17.55
CA ILE A 434 -23.69 -37.06 -18.98
C ILE A 434 -24.15 -38.41 -19.49
N THR A 435 -25.39 -38.48 -19.94
CA THR A 435 -25.96 -39.70 -20.50
C THR A 435 -26.36 -39.44 -21.93
N GLU A 436 -25.81 -40.23 -22.85
CA GLU A 436 -26.23 -40.25 -24.24
C GLU A 436 -26.78 -41.63 -24.58
N VAL A 437 -27.95 -41.65 -25.19
CA VAL A 437 -28.58 -42.86 -25.71
C VAL A 437 -28.78 -42.67 -27.20
N THR A 438 -28.26 -43.59 -28.00
CA THR A 438 -28.54 -43.67 -29.44
C THR A 438 -29.28 -44.96 -29.74
N LEU A 439 -30.41 -44.82 -30.43
CA LEU A 439 -31.24 -45.90 -30.92
C LEU A 439 -31.32 -45.79 -32.43
N ASN A 440 -30.81 -46.78 -33.14
CA ASN A 440 -30.94 -46.88 -34.60
C ASN A 440 -31.83 -48.07 -34.92
N GLU A 441 -32.91 -47.84 -35.66
CA GLU A 441 -33.79 -48.86 -36.20
C GLU A 441 -33.74 -48.77 -37.74
N THR A 442 -33.52 -49.90 -38.39
CA THR A 442 -33.45 -50.01 -39.85
C THR A 442 -34.29 -51.17 -40.30
N LEU A 443 -35.35 -50.90 -41.04
CA LEU A 443 -36.21 -51.92 -41.65
C LEU A 443 -36.06 -51.87 -43.17
N ARG A 444 -35.53 -52.94 -43.74
CA ARG A 444 -35.35 -53.11 -45.19
C ARG A 444 -36.06 -54.38 -45.64
N TYR A 445 -37.01 -54.25 -46.55
CA TYR A 445 -37.65 -55.42 -47.16
C TYR A 445 -38.04 -55.17 -48.61
N GLY A 446 -38.05 -56.21 -49.42
CA GLY A 446 -38.47 -56.10 -50.82
C GLY A 446 -38.20 -57.36 -51.63
N VAL A 447 -38.82 -57.42 -52.80
CA VAL A 447 -38.58 -58.49 -53.78
C VAL A 447 -37.88 -57.90 -55.00
N GLN A 448 -36.77 -58.52 -55.38
CA GLN A 448 -36.05 -58.21 -56.61
C GLN A 448 -36.38 -59.28 -57.65
N TRP A 449 -36.70 -58.84 -58.86
CA TRP A 449 -37.04 -59.74 -59.97
C TRP A 449 -36.04 -59.58 -61.10
N ASN A 450 -35.67 -60.69 -61.72
CA ASN A 450 -34.77 -60.74 -62.86
C ASN A 450 -35.26 -61.79 -63.87
N TRP A 451 -35.80 -61.32 -64.99
CA TRP A 451 -36.30 -62.16 -66.07
C TRP A 451 -35.26 -62.25 -67.19
N LEU A 452 -34.85 -63.48 -67.50
CA LEU A 452 -33.90 -63.80 -68.56
C LEU A 452 -34.66 -64.50 -69.70
N THR A 453 -34.86 -63.79 -70.81
CA THR A 453 -35.55 -64.33 -71.99
C THR A 453 -34.67 -64.15 -73.24
N GLY A 454 -33.94 -65.19 -73.62
CA GLY A 454 -33.00 -65.13 -74.76
C GLY A 454 -31.91 -64.09 -74.53
N ASP A 455 -31.77 -63.15 -75.47
CA ASP A 455 -30.81 -62.03 -75.40
C ASP A 455 -31.31 -60.83 -74.57
N SER A 456 -32.53 -60.88 -74.03
CA SER A 456 -33.15 -59.80 -73.25
C SER A 456 -33.15 -60.10 -71.75
N ASN A 457 -32.73 -59.13 -70.95
CA ASN A 457 -32.75 -59.19 -69.49
C ASN A 457 -33.59 -58.03 -68.93
N PHE A 458 -34.69 -58.34 -68.25
CA PHE A 458 -35.52 -57.36 -67.55
C PHE A 458 -35.30 -57.51 -66.04
N ARG A 459 -34.87 -56.44 -65.38
CA ARG A 459 -34.50 -56.46 -63.96
C ARG A 459 -35.19 -55.35 -63.19
N VAL A 460 -35.81 -55.72 -62.07
CA VAL A 460 -36.38 -54.80 -61.07
C VAL A 460 -35.56 -54.95 -59.81
N ALA A 461 -34.72 -53.96 -59.54
CA ALA A 461 -33.83 -53.97 -58.39
C ALA A 461 -33.43 -52.54 -57.98
N ASP A 462 -33.01 -52.43 -56.73
CA ASP A 462 -32.60 -51.19 -56.09
C ASP A 462 -31.13 -50.89 -56.42
N GLY A 463 -30.89 -50.24 -57.57
CA GLY A 463 -29.68 -49.46 -57.89
C GLY A 463 -28.32 -50.17 -58.02
N ALA A 464 -28.09 -51.30 -57.37
CA ALA A 464 -26.82 -52.03 -57.38
C ALA A 464 -26.96 -53.37 -58.10
N THR A 465 -25.89 -53.81 -58.77
CA THR A 465 -25.70 -55.19 -59.18
C THR A 465 -25.54 -56.05 -57.92
N VAL A 466 -26.62 -56.25 -57.16
CA VAL A 466 -26.67 -57.31 -56.17
C VAL A 466 -26.59 -58.60 -56.98
N PRO A 467 -25.50 -59.38 -56.89
CA PRO A 467 -25.49 -60.69 -57.52
C PRO A 467 -26.70 -61.44 -56.98
N THR A 468 -27.39 -62.21 -57.82
CA THR A 468 -28.39 -63.21 -57.36
C THR A 468 -27.65 -64.32 -56.59
N ALA A 469 -27.08 -63.94 -55.46
CA ALA A 469 -26.23 -64.69 -54.56
C ALA A 469 -26.48 -64.11 -53.15
N PRO A 470 -26.32 -64.91 -52.09
CA PRO A 470 -26.51 -64.45 -50.72
C PRO A 470 -25.45 -63.37 -50.40
N GLY A 471 -25.87 -62.09 -50.36
CA GLY A 471 -24.96 -60.95 -50.24
C GLY A 471 -25.45 -59.82 -49.33
N LEU A 472 -26.57 -60.00 -48.63
CA LEU A 472 -27.07 -59.06 -47.63
C LEU A 472 -27.14 -59.78 -46.27
N PRO A 473 -26.66 -59.18 -45.17
CA PRO A 473 -27.02 -59.66 -43.84
C PRO A 473 -28.54 -59.58 -43.67
N GLY A 474 -29.16 -60.63 -43.13
CA GLY A 474 -30.62 -60.73 -42.96
C GLY A 474 -31.23 -61.98 -43.60
N PHE A 475 -32.56 -61.99 -43.73
CA PHE A 475 -33.29 -63.05 -44.41
C PHE A 475 -33.26 -62.82 -45.92
N SER A 476 -32.77 -63.81 -46.67
CA SER A 476 -32.81 -63.82 -48.13
C SER A 476 -33.32 -65.16 -48.65
N TYR A 477 -34.34 -65.14 -49.51
CA TYR A 477 -34.90 -66.32 -50.15
C TYR A 477 -34.83 -66.15 -51.67
N PHE A 478 -34.16 -67.10 -52.33
CA PHE A 478 -33.90 -67.07 -53.76
C PHE A 478 -34.74 -68.12 -54.49
N LEU A 479 -35.47 -67.69 -55.50
CA LEU A 479 -36.16 -68.56 -56.44
C LEU A 479 -35.47 -68.43 -57.80
N ALA A 480 -34.90 -69.52 -58.32
CA ALA A 480 -34.20 -69.53 -59.60
C ALA A 480 -34.84 -70.54 -60.56
N GLY A 481 -35.63 -70.04 -61.51
CA GLY A 481 -36.17 -70.80 -62.65
C GLY A 481 -35.35 -70.61 -63.92
N ARG A 482 -35.75 -71.29 -65.00
CA ARG A 482 -35.06 -71.28 -66.31
C ARG A 482 -35.01 -69.90 -66.96
N SER A 483 -36.03 -69.06 -66.72
CA SER A 483 -36.19 -67.72 -67.30
C SER A 483 -36.56 -66.65 -66.28
N ILE A 484 -36.87 -67.00 -65.02
CA ILE A 484 -37.28 -66.06 -63.97
C ILE A 484 -36.44 -66.34 -62.73
N ARG A 485 -35.80 -65.30 -62.20
CA ARG A 485 -35.13 -65.32 -60.91
C ARG A 485 -35.76 -64.26 -60.00
N ALA A 486 -36.02 -64.62 -58.76
CA ALA A 486 -36.54 -63.71 -57.75
C ALA A 486 -35.73 -63.83 -56.46
N ALA A 487 -35.53 -62.71 -55.77
CA ALA A 487 -34.88 -62.67 -54.47
C ALA A 487 -35.76 -61.85 -53.51
N LEU A 488 -36.29 -62.51 -52.48
CA LEU A 488 -36.96 -61.85 -51.37
C LEU A 488 -35.91 -61.55 -50.30
N ASN A 489 -35.72 -60.27 -49.98
CA ASN A 489 -34.83 -59.83 -48.91
C ASN A 489 -35.64 -59.14 -47.82
N ALA A 490 -35.36 -59.48 -46.56
CA ALA A 490 -35.94 -58.84 -45.38
C ALA A 490 -34.90 -58.75 -44.25
N LEU A 491 -34.71 -57.57 -43.70
CA LEU A 491 -33.82 -57.28 -42.58
C LEU A 491 -34.44 -56.21 -41.70
N GLU A 492 -34.56 -56.50 -40.41
CA GLU A 492 -34.78 -55.51 -39.37
C GLU A 492 -33.54 -55.48 -38.47
N GLN A 493 -32.91 -54.32 -38.35
CA GLN A 493 -31.75 -54.10 -37.49
C GLN A 493 -32.10 -53.05 -36.44
N ARG A 494 -31.82 -53.36 -35.17
CA ARG A 494 -31.95 -52.42 -34.05
C ARG A 494 -30.64 -52.34 -33.28
N THR A 495 -30.15 -51.13 -33.06
CA THR A 495 -28.91 -50.85 -32.31
C THR A 495 -29.23 -49.91 -31.16
N HIS A 496 -28.85 -50.29 -29.95
CA HIS A 496 -28.99 -49.46 -28.74
C HIS A 496 -27.62 -49.25 -28.11
N VAL A 497 -27.14 -48.01 -28.09
CA VAL A 497 -25.88 -47.63 -27.44
C VAL A 497 -26.17 -46.62 -26.34
N LYS A 498 -25.68 -46.89 -25.14
CA LYS A 498 -25.78 -45.99 -23.98
C LYS A 498 -24.38 -45.63 -23.51
N VAL A 499 -24.07 -44.35 -23.50
CA VAL A 499 -22.82 -43.79 -22.97
C VAL A 499 -23.15 -43.04 -21.68
N VAL A 500 -22.43 -43.34 -20.60
CA VAL A 500 -22.55 -42.64 -19.31
C VAL A 500 -21.17 -42.18 -18.88
N SER A 501 -21.01 -40.87 -18.72
CA SER A 501 -19.79 -40.25 -18.19
C SER A 501 -20.15 -39.44 -16.94
N ALA A 502 -19.45 -39.68 -15.83
CA ALA A 502 -19.71 -39.00 -14.57
C ALA A 502 -18.44 -38.36 -13.97
N PRO A 503 -17.89 -37.29 -14.59
CA PRO A 503 -16.69 -36.63 -14.08
C PRO A 503 -16.98 -35.96 -12.73
N LYS A 504 -16.00 -36.07 -11.81
CA LYS A 504 -16.04 -35.45 -10.48
C LYS A 504 -14.78 -34.62 -10.27
N LEU A 505 -14.94 -33.42 -9.72
CA LEU A 505 -13.84 -32.49 -9.48
C LEU A 505 -14.10 -31.68 -8.21
N VAL A 506 -13.06 -31.43 -7.41
CA VAL A 506 -13.13 -30.54 -6.23
C VAL A 506 -12.32 -29.28 -6.53
N THR A 507 -12.84 -28.12 -6.15
CA THR A 507 -12.14 -26.85 -6.28
C THR A 507 -12.47 -25.91 -5.14
N LEU A 508 -11.63 -24.89 -4.94
CA LEU A 508 -11.88 -23.81 -3.99
C LEU A 508 -12.95 -22.86 -4.53
N ASN A 509 -13.68 -22.22 -3.63
CA ASN A 509 -14.60 -21.15 -3.97
C ASN A 509 -13.88 -20.03 -4.74
N ASN A 510 -14.50 -19.50 -5.79
CA ASN A 510 -13.95 -18.51 -6.72
C ASN A 510 -12.67 -18.94 -7.47
N ARG A 511 -12.36 -20.24 -7.53
CA ARG A 511 -11.22 -20.75 -8.31
C ARG A 511 -11.69 -21.67 -9.43
N THR A 512 -11.28 -21.37 -10.66
CA THR A 512 -11.51 -22.23 -11.82
C THR A 512 -10.70 -23.51 -11.68
N ALA A 513 -11.36 -24.65 -11.88
CA ALA A 513 -10.71 -25.94 -12.03
C ALA A 513 -11.13 -26.58 -13.35
N ALA A 514 -10.24 -27.37 -13.93
CA ALA A 514 -10.50 -28.10 -15.17
C ALA A 514 -10.10 -29.57 -15.01
N LEU A 515 -10.90 -30.45 -15.60
CA LEU A 515 -10.63 -31.87 -15.72
C LEU A 515 -10.78 -32.26 -17.19
N GLN A 516 -9.76 -32.90 -17.74
CA GLN A 516 -9.74 -33.37 -19.12
C GLN A 516 -9.36 -34.86 -19.12
N VAL A 517 -10.19 -35.67 -19.77
CA VAL A 517 -10.00 -37.12 -19.89
C VAL A 517 -10.28 -37.53 -21.33
N GLY A 518 -9.26 -38.00 -22.04
CA GLY A 518 -9.38 -38.52 -23.40
C GLY A 518 -8.05 -38.54 -24.13
N ASP A 519 -8.12 -38.67 -25.46
CA ASP A 519 -6.96 -38.84 -26.34
C ASP A 519 -6.69 -37.60 -27.19
N GLN A 520 -5.44 -37.40 -27.59
CA GLN A 520 -5.04 -36.38 -28.56
C GLN A 520 -5.03 -36.96 -29.97
N VAL A 521 -5.90 -36.45 -30.83
CA VAL A 521 -6.09 -36.96 -32.19
C VAL A 521 -5.37 -36.04 -33.18
N PRO A 522 -4.45 -36.55 -34.01
CA PRO A 522 -3.82 -35.76 -35.05
C PRO A 522 -4.82 -35.47 -36.18
N VAL A 523 -4.98 -34.20 -36.54
CA VAL A 523 -5.73 -33.72 -37.71
C VAL A 523 -4.78 -33.05 -38.69
N SER A 524 -5.00 -33.22 -39.99
CA SER A 524 -4.18 -32.52 -41.00
C SER A 524 -4.57 -31.06 -41.07
N ALA A 525 -3.65 -30.15 -40.74
CA ALA A 525 -3.86 -28.70 -40.72
C ALA A 525 -3.61 -28.03 -42.09
N GLY A 526 -3.08 -28.77 -43.06
CA GLY A 526 -2.86 -28.32 -44.43
C GLY A 526 -1.62 -28.93 -45.08
N ASN A 527 -1.63 -28.99 -46.41
CA ASN A 527 -0.53 -29.48 -47.23
C ASN A 527 0.07 -28.30 -48.01
N ALA A 528 1.39 -28.10 -47.91
CA ALA A 528 2.10 -27.14 -48.76
C ALA A 528 2.74 -27.89 -49.94
N VAL A 529 2.36 -27.49 -51.17
CA VAL A 529 3.01 -27.94 -52.41
C VAL A 529 3.75 -26.77 -53.05
N SER A 530 4.96 -27.01 -53.53
CA SER A 530 5.71 -26.00 -54.28
C SER A 530 5.08 -25.81 -55.65
N VAL A 531 4.66 -24.58 -56.00
CA VAL A 531 4.15 -24.22 -57.34
C VAL A 531 5.26 -24.09 -58.39
N GLN A 532 6.53 -24.11 -57.98
CA GLN A 532 7.70 -23.92 -58.86
C GLN A 532 8.47 -25.22 -59.14
N ASN A 533 8.36 -26.24 -58.28
CA ASN A 533 9.03 -27.51 -58.46
C ASN A 533 8.04 -28.68 -58.27
N PRO A 534 7.61 -29.34 -59.36
CA PRO A 534 6.70 -30.50 -59.31
C PRO A 534 7.23 -31.72 -58.54
N GLN A 535 8.52 -31.77 -58.21
CA GLN A 535 9.15 -32.84 -57.41
C GLN A 535 9.44 -32.45 -55.95
N ALA A 536 9.01 -31.26 -55.48
CA ALA A 536 9.21 -30.89 -54.09
C ALA A 536 8.39 -31.79 -53.14
N PRO A 537 8.98 -32.31 -52.05
CA PRO A 537 8.25 -33.11 -51.08
C PRO A 537 7.11 -32.29 -50.46
N ILE A 538 5.92 -32.88 -50.42
CA ILE A 538 4.73 -32.27 -49.83
C ILE A 538 4.96 -32.18 -48.32
N VAL A 539 4.88 -30.97 -47.76
CA VAL A 539 4.96 -30.77 -46.31
C VAL A 539 3.54 -30.81 -45.77
N ASN A 540 3.22 -31.88 -45.03
CA ASN A 540 1.97 -32.00 -44.30
C ASN A 540 2.16 -31.41 -42.91
N SER A 541 1.30 -30.47 -42.52
CA SER A 541 1.23 -29.98 -41.14
C SER A 541 0.17 -30.77 -40.38
N ILE A 542 0.53 -31.27 -39.19
CA ILE A 542 -0.37 -32.03 -38.32
C ILE A 542 -0.63 -31.17 -37.07
N GLU A 543 -1.90 -30.97 -36.73
CA GLU A 543 -2.33 -30.33 -35.49
C GLU A 543 -2.96 -31.40 -34.58
N TYR A 544 -2.65 -31.38 -33.29
CA TYR A 544 -3.29 -32.28 -32.33
C TYR A 544 -4.53 -31.63 -31.74
N ARG A 545 -5.65 -32.35 -31.75
CA ARG A 545 -6.91 -31.93 -31.13
C ARG A 545 -7.21 -32.82 -29.93
N ASP A 546 -7.46 -32.19 -28.79
CA ASP A 546 -7.92 -32.89 -27.59
C ASP A 546 -9.35 -33.41 -27.77
N THR A 547 -9.57 -34.69 -27.47
CA THR A 547 -10.89 -35.33 -27.50
C THR A 547 -11.22 -35.96 -26.13
N GLY A 548 -12.44 -36.44 -25.96
CA GLY A 548 -12.92 -36.99 -24.69
C GLY A 548 -13.78 -36.02 -23.88
N VAL A 549 -13.75 -36.14 -22.55
CA VAL A 549 -14.56 -35.34 -21.62
C VAL A 549 -13.71 -34.22 -21.04
N ILE A 550 -14.09 -32.97 -21.31
CA ILE A 550 -13.47 -31.76 -20.76
C ILE A 550 -14.50 -31.04 -19.92
N LEU A 551 -14.20 -30.79 -18.65
CA LEU A 551 -15.04 -30.07 -17.70
C LEU A 551 -14.22 -28.93 -17.07
N LYS A 552 -14.57 -27.68 -17.38
CA LYS A 552 -14.04 -26.47 -16.75
C LYS A 552 -15.16 -25.84 -15.92
N VAL A 553 -14.90 -25.59 -14.64
CA VAL A 553 -15.91 -25.06 -13.72
C VAL A 553 -15.32 -24.03 -12.75
N THR A 554 -16.05 -22.94 -12.53
CA THR A 554 -15.74 -21.93 -11.51
C THR A 554 -16.92 -21.79 -10.56
N PRO A 555 -16.86 -22.33 -9.33
CA PRO A 555 -17.93 -22.19 -8.35
C PRO A 555 -17.82 -20.88 -7.58
N ARG A 556 -18.99 -20.35 -7.20
CA ARG A 556 -19.17 -19.24 -6.27
C ARG A 556 -20.24 -19.61 -5.25
N VAL A 557 -19.85 -19.75 -4.00
CA VAL A 557 -20.74 -20.13 -2.89
C VAL A 557 -21.24 -18.88 -2.18
N ASN A 558 -22.55 -18.75 -2.06
CA ASN A 558 -23.20 -17.69 -1.30
C ASN A 558 -23.37 -18.08 0.18
N ALA A 559 -23.60 -17.09 1.05
CA ALA A 559 -23.83 -17.32 2.48
C ALA A 559 -24.99 -18.30 2.76
N GLY A 560 -26.03 -18.26 1.92
CA GLY A 560 -27.21 -19.14 2.00
C GLY A 560 -27.01 -20.58 1.46
N GLY A 561 -25.81 -20.97 1.04
CA GLY A 561 -25.53 -22.33 0.55
C GLY A 561 -25.85 -22.58 -0.94
N ALA A 562 -26.40 -21.59 -1.64
CA ALA A 562 -26.51 -21.63 -3.09
C ALA A 562 -25.13 -21.51 -3.75
N VAL A 563 -24.87 -22.37 -4.73
CA VAL A 563 -23.65 -22.42 -5.53
C VAL A 563 -23.97 -21.94 -6.93
N GLN A 564 -23.40 -20.79 -7.29
CA GLN A 564 -23.38 -20.33 -8.67
C GLN A 564 -22.18 -20.96 -9.37
N LEU A 565 -22.39 -21.56 -10.53
CA LEU A 565 -21.39 -22.29 -11.29
C LEU A 565 -21.30 -21.70 -12.68
N ASP A 566 -20.10 -21.28 -13.06
CA ASP A 566 -19.76 -21.05 -14.46
C ASP A 566 -19.17 -22.35 -15.01
N VAL A 567 -19.87 -23.00 -15.93
CA VAL A 567 -19.58 -24.35 -16.41
C VAL A 567 -19.34 -24.32 -17.91
N SER A 568 -18.19 -24.85 -18.33
CA SER A 568 -17.90 -25.20 -19.72
C SER A 568 -17.59 -26.68 -19.78
N GLN A 569 -18.47 -27.43 -20.42
CA GLN A 569 -18.35 -28.86 -20.57
C GLN A 569 -18.31 -29.22 -22.05
N GLU A 570 -17.40 -30.09 -22.43
CA GLU A 570 -17.29 -30.67 -23.75
C GLU A 570 -17.16 -32.19 -23.68
N VAL A 571 -17.86 -32.87 -24.58
CA VAL A 571 -17.70 -34.31 -24.83
C VAL A 571 -17.45 -34.53 -26.30
N SER A 572 -16.31 -35.09 -26.61
CA SER A 572 -15.82 -35.29 -27.96
C SER A 572 -15.49 -36.76 -28.19
N ASP A 573 -15.95 -37.32 -29.29
CA ASP A 573 -15.71 -38.72 -29.68
C ASP A 573 -15.22 -38.80 -31.13
N VAL A 574 -14.37 -39.78 -31.41
CA VAL A 574 -13.71 -39.95 -32.70
C VAL A 574 -14.46 -40.99 -33.52
N SER A 575 -15.13 -40.56 -34.59
CA SER A 575 -15.78 -41.48 -35.51
C SER A 575 -14.75 -42.02 -36.51
N THR A 576 -14.48 -43.32 -36.45
CA THR A 576 -13.63 -44.05 -37.41
C THR A 576 -14.36 -44.38 -38.72
N ASN A 577 -15.66 -44.08 -38.83
CA ASN A 577 -16.52 -44.51 -39.94
C ASN A 577 -16.59 -43.53 -41.12
N GLY A 578 -15.65 -42.57 -41.21
CA GLY A 578 -15.71 -41.47 -42.16
C GLY A 578 -15.36 -41.80 -43.61
N ASN A 579 -14.30 -42.57 -43.89
CA ASN A 579 -13.76 -42.68 -45.25
C ASN A 579 -13.37 -44.12 -45.61
N THR A 580 -14.27 -44.86 -46.27
CA THR A 580 -13.94 -46.05 -47.08
C THR A 580 -13.90 -45.74 -48.58
N GLY A 581 -13.72 -44.47 -48.95
CA GLY A 581 -13.43 -44.06 -50.33
C GLY A 581 -11.94 -44.25 -50.61
N ALA A 582 -11.60 -45.14 -51.54
CA ALA A 582 -10.27 -45.21 -52.11
C ALA A 582 -9.90 -43.83 -52.71
N GLU A 583 -8.66 -43.38 -52.50
CA GLU A 583 -8.07 -42.07 -52.92
C GLU A 583 -8.08 -40.89 -51.93
N GLN A 584 -7.71 -41.10 -50.66
CA GLN A 584 -7.17 -40.00 -49.84
C GLN A 584 -5.95 -40.43 -49.03
N THR A 585 -4.81 -39.81 -49.32
CA THR A 585 -3.47 -40.10 -48.77
C THR A 585 -3.25 -39.64 -47.33
N THR A 586 -4.28 -39.20 -46.59
CA THR A 586 -4.22 -39.10 -45.12
C THR A 586 -5.66 -39.09 -44.54
N PRO A 587 -6.12 -40.15 -43.87
CA PRO A 587 -7.45 -40.15 -43.25
C PRO A 587 -7.47 -39.19 -42.06
N SER A 588 -8.15 -38.04 -42.19
CA SER A 588 -8.45 -37.19 -41.04
C SER A 588 -9.77 -37.67 -40.41
N PRO A 589 -9.76 -38.14 -39.15
CA PRO A 589 -10.96 -38.68 -38.53
C PRO A 589 -12.00 -37.57 -38.26
N THR A 590 -13.28 -37.91 -38.29
CA THR A 590 -14.35 -36.97 -37.92
C THR A 590 -14.51 -36.96 -36.40
N ILE A 591 -14.39 -35.80 -35.77
CA ILE A 591 -14.57 -35.64 -34.32
C ILE A 591 -15.97 -35.08 -34.05
N SER A 592 -16.80 -35.85 -33.36
CA SER A 592 -18.14 -35.42 -32.95
C SER A 592 -18.06 -34.74 -31.59
N THR A 593 -18.25 -33.42 -31.55
CA THR A 593 -18.15 -32.61 -30.33
C THR A 593 -19.53 -32.18 -29.82
N ARG A 594 -19.71 -32.22 -28.50
CA ARG A 594 -20.91 -31.77 -27.78
C ARG A 594 -20.45 -30.81 -26.70
N ARG A 595 -20.74 -29.51 -26.86
CA ARG A 595 -20.26 -28.46 -25.96
C ARG A 595 -21.42 -27.68 -25.33
N ILE A 596 -21.33 -27.45 -24.03
CA ILE A 596 -22.26 -26.63 -23.24
C ILE A 596 -21.43 -25.60 -22.47
N ALA A 597 -21.80 -24.33 -22.56
CA ALA A 597 -21.23 -23.26 -21.76
C ALA A 597 -22.37 -22.44 -21.15
N THR A 598 -22.48 -22.43 -19.83
CA THR A 598 -23.59 -21.75 -19.14
C THR A 598 -23.23 -21.37 -17.71
N THR A 599 -23.96 -20.41 -17.15
CA THR A 599 -23.89 -20.07 -15.74
C THR A 599 -25.20 -20.45 -15.06
N VAL A 600 -25.14 -21.29 -14.03
CA VAL A 600 -26.31 -21.78 -13.30
C VAL A 600 -26.16 -21.54 -11.80
N ALA A 601 -27.28 -21.41 -11.07
CA ALA A 601 -27.28 -21.35 -9.61
C ALA A 601 -28.10 -22.53 -9.05
N VAL A 602 -27.49 -23.31 -8.17
CA VAL A 602 -28.06 -24.55 -7.63
C VAL A 602 -27.83 -24.59 -6.12
N GLN A 603 -28.76 -25.16 -5.36
CA GLN A 603 -28.52 -25.38 -3.93
C GLN A 603 -27.53 -26.53 -3.71
N ASP A 604 -26.82 -26.49 -2.59
CA ASP A 604 -25.94 -27.58 -2.15
C ASP A 604 -26.66 -28.94 -2.17
N GLY A 605 -26.05 -29.93 -2.82
CA GLY A 605 -26.55 -31.31 -2.92
C GLY A 605 -27.70 -31.51 -3.90
N GLN A 606 -28.25 -30.47 -4.52
CA GLN A 606 -29.33 -30.59 -5.50
C GLN A 606 -28.78 -30.87 -6.91
N VAL A 607 -29.56 -31.62 -7.70
CA VAL A 607 -29.24 -31.90 -9.10
C VAL A 607 -29.98 -30.91 -9.98
N ILE A 608 -29.27 -30.27 -10.89
CA ILE A 608 -29.85 -29.46 -11.98
C ILE A 608 -29.58 -30.12 -13.32
N ALA A 609 -30.52 -30.02 -14.26
CA ALA A 609 -30.27 -30.31 -15.66
C ALA A 609 -29.72 -29.05 -16.34
N LEU A 610 -28.48 -29.13 -16.87
CA LEU A 610 -27.87 -28.03 -17.62
C LEU A 610 -28.48 -27.90 -19.02
N GLY A 611 -28.93 -29.02 -19.58
CA GLY A 611 -29.56 -29.08 -20.89
C GLY A 611 -29.66 -30.51 -21.41
N GLY A 612 -30.16 -30.63 -22.64
CA GLY A 612 -30.22 -31.87 -23.37
C GLY A 612 -30.50 -31.67 -24.86
N LEU A 613 -30.22 -32.67 -25.66
CA LEU A 613 -30.49 -32.69 -27.10
C LEU A 613 -31.30 -33.94 -27.44
N PHE A 614 -32.45 -33.73 -28.08
CA PHE A 614 -33.26 -34.79 -28.64
C PHE A 614 -33.26 -34.65 -30.16
N ARG A 615 -32.78 -35.68 -30.86
CA ARG A 615 -32.77 -35.74 -32.32
C ARG A 615 -33.50 -37.00 -32.75
N ASP A 616 -34.52 -36.85 -33.58
CA ASP A 616 -35.19 -37.97 -34.26
C ASP A 616 -35.08 -37.72 -35.76
N ALA A 617 -34.44 -38.64 -36.47
CA ALA A 617 -34.22 -38.59 -37.91
C ALA A 617 -34.84 -39.83 -38.54
N ARG A 618 -35.88 -39.62 -39.35
CA ARG A 618 -36.53 -40.70 -40.11
C ARG A 618 -36.35 -40.50 -41.60
N SER A 619 -35.89 -41.53 -42.29
CA SER A 619 -35.75 -41.57 -43.74
C SER A 619 -36.47 -42.80 -44.28
N SER A 620 -37.53 -42.58 -45.05
CA SER A 620 -38.29 -43.64 -45.69
C SER A 620 -38.12 -43.57 -47.20
N GLY A 621 -37.48 -44.58 -47.78
CA GLY A 621 -37.30 -44.78 -49.20
C GLY A 621 -38.21 -45.91 -49.71
N LYS A 622 -38.88 -45.67 -50.83
CA LYS A 622 -39.65 -46.69 -51.55
C LYS A 622 -39.24 -46.69 -53.02
N HIS A 623 -38.79 -47.83 -53.52
CA HIS A 623 -38.36 -48.01 -54.91
C HIS A 623 -39.12 -49.17 -55.51
N GLY A 624 -39.52 -49.10 -56.78
CA GLY A 624 -40.31 -50.17 -57.38
C GLY A 624 -40.84 -49.81 -58.76
N LEU A 625 -41.55 -50.76 -59.38
CA LEU A 625 -42.16 -50.56 -60.68
C LEU A 625 -43.29 -49.51 -60.60
N PRO A 626 -43.34 -48.52 -61.50
CA PRO A 626 -44.47 -47.60 -61.57
C PRO A 626 -45.77 -48.38 -61.85
N LEU A 627 -46.90 -47.90 -61.32
CA LEU A 627 -48.21 -48.56 -61.24
C LEU A 627 -48.26 -49.81 -60.32
N LEU A 628 -47.46 -50.85 -60.58
CA LEU A 628 -47.54 -52.14 -59.88
C LEU A 628 -47.21 -52.04 -58.39
N SER A 629 -46.22 -51.21 -58.02
CA SER A 629 -45.85 -50.98 -56.61
C SER A 629 -46.91 -50.22 -55.81
N ARG A 630 -47.91 -49.61 -56.47
CA ARG A 630 -48.97 -48.80 -55.83
C ARG A 630 -50.25 -49.59 -55.53
N LEU A 631 -50.36 -50.84 -55.99
CA LEU A 631 -51.53 -51.68 -55.71
C LEU A 631 -51.63 -51.99 -54.21
N PRO A 632 -52.83 -51.88 -53.60
CA PRO A 632 -53.03 -52.35 -52.24
C PRO A 632 -52.77 -53.86 -52.20
N VAL A 633 -52.13 -54.34 -51.11
CA VAL A 633 -51.75 -55.75 -50.87
C VAL A 633 -50.62 -56.29 -51.75
N LEU A 634 -50.66 -56.12 -53.08
CA LEU A 634 -49.67 -56.70 -54.00
C LEU A 634 -48.45 -55.81 -54.26
N GLY A 635 -48.51 -54.52 -53.95
CA GLY A 635 -47.45 -53.56 -54.28
C GLY A 635 -46.09 -53.86 -53.62
N SER A 636 -46.06 -54.52 -52.46
CA SER A 636 -44.83 -54.91 -51.76
C SER A 636 -44.02 -55.98 -52.50
N LEU A 637 -44.65 -56.75 -53.39
CA LEU A 637 -43.96 -57.74 -54.23
C LEU A 637 -43.25 -57.09 -55.42
N PHE A 638 -43.53 -55.83 -55.77
CA PHE A 638 -42.97 -55.16 -56.95
C PHE A 638 -42.08 -53.96 -56.60
N GLY A 639 -41.53 -53.94 -55.38
CA GLY A 639 -40.63 -52.89 -54.91
C GLY A 639 -39.86 -53.24 -53.64
N SER A 640 -38.96 -52.34 -53.23
CA SER A 640 -38.23 -52.33 -51.97
C SER A 640 -38.65 -51.14 -51.10
N HIS A 641 -38.64 -51.38 -49.79
CA HIS A 641 -38.88 -50.40 -48.74
C HIS A 641 -37.63 -50.34 -47.85
N ASN A 642 -37.19 -49.13 -47.55
CA ASN A 642 -36.08 -48.85 -46.64
C ASN A 642 -36.53 -47.77 -45.66
N ASP A 643 -36.82 -48.14 -44.41
CA ASP A 643 -37.15 -47.21 -43.33
C ASP A 643 -35.97 -47.16 -42.36
N LEU A 644 -35.38 -45.99 -42.21
CA LEU A 644 -34.25 -45.71 -41.33
C LEU A 644 -34.74 -44.72 -40.27
N GLN A 645 -34.74 -45.12 -39.01
CA GLN A 645 -35.04 -44.25 -37.88
C GLN A 645 -33.85 -44.19 -36.95
N ALA A 646 -33.32 -42.99 -36.71
CA ALA A 646 -32.20 -42.75 -35.81
C ALA A 646 -32.62 -41.71 -34.76
N ARG A 647 -32.65 -42.15 -33.49
CA ARG A 647 -32.98 -41.31 -32.34
C ARG A 647 -31.77 -41.18 -31.42
N THR A 648 -31.43 -39.95 -31.06
CA THR A 648 -30.35 -39.63 -30.13
C THR A 648 -30.90 -38.75 -29.01
N GLU A 649 -30.60 -39.12 -27.77
CA GLU A 649 -30.97 -38.37 -26.57
C GLU A 649 -29.73 -38.10 -25.73
N LEU A 650 -29.43 -36.83 -25.49
CA LEU A 650 -28.36 -36.39 -24.59
C LEU A 650 -28.99 -35.65 -23.42
N ILE A 651 -28.61 -36.03 -22.20
CA ILE A 651 -28.97 -35.31 -20.97
C ILE A 651 -27.71 -35.00 -20.19
N VAL A 652 -27.58 -33.75 -19.76
CA VAL A 652 -26.47 -33.29 -18.93
C VAL A 652 -27.00 -32.80 -17.59
N LEU A 653 -26.60 -33.48 -16.53
CA LEU A 653 -26.96 -33.20 -15.15
C LEU A 653 -25.72 -32.72 -14.39
N LEU A 654 -25.92 -31.85 -13.41
CA LEU A 654 -24.87 -31.38 -12.52
C LEU A 654 -25.37 -31.32 -11.09
N LYS A 655 -24.54 -31.77 -10.15
CA LYS A 655 -24.77 -31.74 -8.71
C LYS A 655 -23.56 -31.10 -8.00
N PRO A 656 -23.66 -29.88 -7.46
CA PRO A 656 -22.63 -29.34 -6.59
C PRO A 656 -22.80 -29.85 -5.16
N HIS A 657 -21.69 -29.98 -4.44
CA HIS A 657 -21.67 -30.23 -3.02
C HIS A 657 -20.65 -29.33 -2.31
N VAL A 658 -21.07 -28.61 -1.29
CA VAL A 658 -20.24 -27.63 -0.57
C VAL A 658 -19.54 -28.32 0.61
N ILE A 659 -18.21 -28.24 0.65
CA ILE A 659 -17.36 -28.80 1.71
C ILE A 659 -16.87 -27.63 2.56
N ARG A 660 -17.37 -27.52 3.79
CA ARG A 660 -17.02 -26.43 4.72
C ARG A 660 -16.03 -26.88 5.78
N THR A 661 -16.16 -28.11 6.23
CA THR A 661 -15.34 -28.68 7.30
C THR A 661 -14.44 -29.80 6.77
N PRO A 662 -13.32 -30.10 7.46
CA PRO A 662 -12.50 -31.27 7.13
C PRO A 662 -13.27 -32.60 7.22
N ASP A 663 -14.27 -32.69 8.10
CA ASP A 663 -15.11 -33.87 8.24
C ASP A 663 -16.04 -34.07 7.05
N ASP A 664 -16.61 -32.99 6.48
CA ASP A 664 -17.35 -33.06 5.20
C ASP A 664 -16.46 -33.63 4.10
N GLY A 665 -15.20 -33.17 4.04
CA GLY A 665 -14.22 -33.65 3.06
C GLY A 665 -13.90 -35.15 3.22
N ARG A 666 -13.80 -35.63 4.47
CA ARG A 666 -13.64 -37.06 4.75
C ARG A 666 -14.86 -37.86 4.33
N ALA A 667 -16.07 -37.39 4.65
CA ALA A 667 -17.31 -38.05 4.29
C ALA A 667 -17.44 -38.21 2.76
N VAL A 668 -17.13 -37.16 2.00
CA VAL A 668 -17.11 -37.20 0.53
C VAL A 668 -16.08 -38.20 0.00
N THR A 669 -14.88 -38.22 0.57
CA THR A 669 -13.80 -39.14 0.17
C THR A 669 -14.16 -40.59 0.47
N GLU A 670 -14.78 -40.84 1.61
CA GLU A 670 -15.27 -42.16 2.01
C GLU A 670 -16.42 -42.63 1.12
N GLU A 671 -17.38 -41.75 0.78
CA GLU A 671 -18.46 -42.05 -0.17
C GLU A 671 -17.88 -42.43 -1.54
N LEU A 672 -16.92 -41.66 -2.05
CA LEU A 672 -16.24 -41.97 -3.31
C LEU A 672 -15.52 -43.32 -3.24
N ARG A 673 -14.79 -43.58 -2.15
CA ARG A 673 -14.07 -44.85 -1.94
C ARG A 673 -15.04 -46.04 -1.84
N ALA A 674 -16.18 -45.86 -1.18
CA ALA A 674 -17.22 -46.88 -1.08
C ALA A 674 -17.81 -47.18 -2.46
N LYS A 675 -18.13 -46.15 -3.26
CA LYS A 675 -18.61 -46.31 -4.65
C LYS A 675 -17.59 -47.06 -5.52
N LEU A 676 -16.30 -46.73 -5.42
CA LEU A 676 -15.25 -47.45 -6.14
C LEU A 676 -15.18 -48.94 -5.75
N ARG A 677 -15.29 -49.26 -4.46
CA ARG A 677 -15.33 -50.65 -3.99
C ARG A 677 -16.56 -51.41 -4.50
N THR A 678 -17.71 -50.75 -4.60
CA THR A 678 -18.91 -51.38 -5.19
C THR A 678 -18.79 -51.62 -6.70
N LEU A 679 -17.89 -50.91 -7.38
CA LEU A 679 -17.56 -51.12 -8.79
C LEU A 679 -16.49 -52.21 -9.01
N GLU A 680 -15.96 -52.83 -7.93
CA GLU A 680 -15.17 -54.06 -8.02
C GLU A 680 -16.05 -55.33 -7.98
N PRO A 681 -16.79 -55.69 -9.06
CA PRO A 681 -17.16 -57.08 -9.27
C PRO A 681 -16.81 -57.55 -10.70
N PHE A 682 -15.52 -57.58 -11.06
CA PHE A 682 -15.07 -58.25 -12.28
C PHE A 682 -13.84 -59.16 -12.08
N ARG A 683 -13.64 -59.69 -10.87
CA ARG A 683 -12.82 -60.91 -10.72
C ARG A 683 -13.70 -62.15 -10.91
N THR A 684 -13.67 -62.67 -12.13
CA THR A 684 -13.82 -64.09 -12.48
C THR A 684 -15.04 -64.83 -11.91
N GLN A 685 -16.11 -64.90 -12.69
CA GLN A 685 -16.84 -66.16 -12.88
C GLN A 685 -16.97 -66.43 -14.37
N GLY A 686 -15.86 -66.85 -14.97
CA GLY A 686 -15.92 -67.64 -16.19
C GLY A 686 -16.43 -69.03 -15.86
N LYS A 687 -17.72 -69.27 -16.14
CA LYS A 687 -18.17 -70.57 -16.63
C LYS A 687 -18.80 -70.34 -17.99
N ILE A 688 -18.10 -70.87 -18.99
CA ILE A 688 -18.56 -71.01 -20.37
C ILE A 688 -19.65 -72.10 -20.36
N PRO A 689 -20.87 -71.86 -20.86
CA PRO A 689 -21.70 -72.90 -21.44
C PRO A 689 -21.24 -73.26 -22.85
#